data_AF-G8B635-F1
#
_entry.id   AF-G8B635-F1
#
_cell.length_a   1.000
_cell.length_b   1.000
_cell.length_c   1.000
_cell.angle_alpha   90.00
_cell.angle_beta   90.00
_cell.angle_gamma   90.00
#
_symmetry.space_group_name_H-M   'P 1'
#
loop_
_entity.id
_entity.type
_entity.pdbx_description
1 polymer ?
#
loop_
_entity_poly.entity_id
_entity_poly.type
_entity_poly.pdbx_seq_one_letter_code
_entity_poly.pdbx_strand_id
1 'polypeptide(L)'
;MSDYTMNPEASKAITDAEKDELYKYTLKVILLEYCNETRFRTPIITPNRSSHTTTTTSSRSSMLLDSVLPSYAIKSLMSRLQDVMTKKTSLTDEKTRRSLLRLYGDLLDTKKSADLRNVDFLIPKFAAYANQELRKVGVVDENEIKSEVFRQSSEFIDILIEILKNKKESDQTLISRLYERKNEFKGSSPKKNPAKEEFKYPTKSYRVDDMSNRLLKVFRTIFQTNDTKIQTDVFKYKNSVSTKQLHEDVKLLLSHEQENSSFASKYAAAQLWSKRQKDIASQLQSRYKIVSDSSQAHTTPIPQNETFHILPPTAKSRSLFLHLVSLIMHYIPREEISSSFQLPQDYADFFNIVARVWLVDYPTRVVALYAAGNSMSMFSQDIIESGEKEAVIAKGVSLNVCQDLFDTFRKTVSDGGLNWQEKDYWLLKDQELWVENLTITYNEIFVSLRQSLAKIFNLHDKPRFGPYLEFLAANIETDSLFHRIEKSGLPKKWEKRLTKALLKVAGRRYEEYMENLPRDETLNVLHLLDICDKLIGDIKNLQKKYKNPFLGFLPVAKTVASITTGMFASDAKMILSHIQNSCKRRNETIPVSDALEVYKSLQEVRDIYYQVTPKNPKFQFDLEAFFFPFLNAWAEESDEKLRNIVSEALKKDDYQPIELEESSKRNSRAVLDIFTIIRQYFAILNKQGWQDEFQTSKIYTKLLQSISNCALFYSEQITTKINRELTVIKGETEELPEARKNWLNEVKSVVNSIQNINRAEPAVVYNFEAETCVALNNIAAMIDHLAKLEEWLDPESISRSLSTYEPDSQNNFLSHVFTVRVIKAENIILSKDSTFGRTNPYVQLVDLSSKKSIGKTRVLRRTSDPEWDEEFEITIPANTALELSAVVWSESMGQHQICGKAFYELNPKKFKHNGFPEELTLDLDISGKLIIEVAVESETLDAMFVMGRAYRALKRAEEKSIKSMVEKFQGFIEECFSKANLKAVCAKGQPSTLQFEESIENLCDYLNLNLSTLKTYLRDDLFMEVMLATWNIVIKCADELLLPKLSKAKIDVDSSTWSAMSSKFANVSISTKAMFGIDSPLSIVEIETVLRWLYLLTEFFHNEGNGPPMEDLKTEKYQSLLLIPAYYDQSEDELVEEVEFLSPGYVQMLTNRNQSSYEGPIGTVKRGVTLSRSKTMYASATAKNRALAEKEKKFAKTDPDSNMVLKEDIILRILFARGQKDFVRVRLNQRAKLAYSLATERMARIAAERRAYK
;
A
#
# COMPACT_ATOMS: atom_id res chain seq x y z
N MET A 1 29.51 -35.32 -10.66
CA MET A 1 29.33 -36.75 -10.31
C MET A 1 28.84 -37.47 -11.54
N SER A 2 29.80 -37.73 -12.43
CA SER A 2 30.12 -39.09 -12.87
C SER A 2 29.96 -40.10 -11.73
N ASP A 3 29.63 -41.35 -12.08
CA ASP A 3 29.43 -42.49 -11.17
C ASP A 3 28.00 -42.73 -10.67
N TYR A 4 27.05 -42.64 -11.60
CA TYR A 4 26.00 -43.67 -11.71
C TYR A 4 25.92 -44.10 -13.18
N THR A 5 26.94 -44.82 -13.63
CA THR A 5 26.76 -45.80 -14.69
C THR A 5 25.78 -46.83 -14.14
N MET A 6 24.49 -46.62 -14.40
CA MET A 6 23.52 -47.70 -14.29
C MET A 6 24.04 -48.81 -15.18
N ASN A 7 24.37 -49.92 -14.53
CA ASN A 7 24.83 -51.16 -15.14
C ASN A 7 23.86 -51.51 -16.28
N PRO A 8 24.28 -51.49 -17.56
CA PRO A 8 23.42 -51.87 -18.68
C PRO A 8 23.33 -53.39 -18.74
N GLU A 9 22.85 -54.02 -17.67
CA GLU A 9 22.49 -55.44 -17.66
C GLU A 9 21.14 -55.65 -18.36
N ALA A 10 21.05 -55.22 -19.62
CA ALA A 10 20.03 -55.70 -20.56
C ALA A 10 20.33 -55.40 -22.05
N SER A 11 21.49 -54.86 -22.41
CA SER A 11 22.00 -54.98 -23.78
C SER A 11 23.18 -55.95 -23.79
N LYS A 12 22.91 -57.23 -23.51
CA LYS A 12 23.80 -58.26 -24.05
C LYS A 12 23.86 -58.00 -25.55
N ALA A 13 25.07 -57.76 -26.08
CA ALA A 13 25.31 -57.79 -27.51
C ALA A 13 24.65 -59.06 -28.05
N ILE A 14 23.68 -58.86 -28.93
CA ILE A 14 22.79 -59.92 -29.41
C ILE A 14 23.67 -61.01 -30.03
N THR A 15 23.46 -62.26 -29.63
CA THR A 15 24.15 -63.36 -30.29
C THR A 15 23.56 -63.56 -31.68
N ASP A 16 24.39 -63.79 -32.70
CA ASP A 16 23.87 -64.07 -34.06
C ASP A 16 22.90 -65.27 -34.07
N ALA A 17 23.09 -66.19 -33.12
CA ALA A 17 22.17 -67.30 -32.85
C ALA A 17 20.74 -66.86 -32.47
N GLU A 18 20.57 -65.79 -31.69
CA GLU A 18 19.24 -65.27 -31.30
C GLU A 18 18.55 -64.52 -32.45
N LYS A 19 19.31 -63.87 -33.34
CA LYS A 19 18.77 -63.25 -34.56
C LYS A 19 18.28 -64.30 -35.55
N ASP A 20 19.03 -65.39 -35.70
CA ASP A 20 18.64 -66.52 -36.54
C ASP A 20 17.42 -67.26 -35.99
N GLU A 21 17.34 -67.45 -34.66
CA GLU A 21 16.13 -67.95 -34.00
C GLU A 21 14.93 -67.01 -34.23
N LEU A 22 15.13 -65.69 -34.07
CA LEU A 22 14.07 -64.71 -34.26
C LEU A 22 13.54 -64.70 -35.71
N TYR A 23 14.44 -64.70 -36.69
CA TYR A 23 14.11 -64.78 -38.12
C TYR A 23 13.30 -66.04 -38.42
N LYS A 24 13.74 -67.19 -37.91
CA LYS A 24 13.08 -68.49 -38.09
C LYS A 24 11.65 -68.49 -37.57
N TYR A 25 11.42 -68.12 -36.30
CA TYR A 25 10.08 -68.18 -35.71
C TYR A 25 9.13 -67.13 -36.30
N THR A 26 9.65 -65.96 -36.68
CA THR A 26 8.85 -64.92 -37.33
C THR A 26 8.45 -65.32 -38.75
N LEU A 27 9.33 -65.98 -39.50
CA LEU A 27 9.01 -66.54 -40.82
C LEU A 27 7.95 -67.65 -40.74
N LYS A 28 8.01 -68.50 -39.71
CA LYS A 28 6.98 -69.52 -39.44
C LYS A 28 5.59 -68.88 -39.21
N VAL A 29 5.52 -67.70 -38.58
CA VAL A 29 4.25 -66.95 -38.42
C VAL A 29 3.71 -66.44 -39.77
N ILE A 30 4.58 -65.89 -40.63
CA ILE A 30 4.18 -65.44 -41.98
C ILE A 30 3.66 -66.61 -42.81
N LEU A 31 4.34 -67.76 -42.74
CA LEU A 31 3.91 -69.00 -43.38
C LEU A 31 2.56 -69.50 -42.87
N LEU A 32 2.29 -69.32 -41.57
CA LEU A 32 1.02 -69.68 -40.96
C LEU A 32 -0.13 -68.79 -41.45
N GLU A 33 0.08 -67.48 -41.57
CA GLU A 33 -0.87 -66.53 -42.17
C GLU A 33 -1.17 -66.90 -43.63
N TYR A 34 -0.13 -67.09 -44.45
CA TYR A 34 -0.26 -67.51 -45.84
C TYR A 34 -1.06 -68.82 -45.99
N CYS A 35 -0.72 -69.84 -45.18
CA CYS A 35 -1.41 -71.13 -45.18
C CYS A 35 -2.90 -71.06 -44.87
N ASN A 36 -3.37 -69.94 -44.32
CA ASN A 36 -4.71 -69.73 -43.79
C ASN A 36 -5.47 -68.58 -44.45
N GLU A 37 -4.96 -68.04 -45.55
CA GLU A 37 -5.66 -67.05 -46.37
C GLU A 37 -7.01 -67.58 -46.86
N THR A 38 -7.99 -66.68 -47.03
CA THR A 38 -9.39 -67.01 -47.38
C THR A 38 -9.50 -67.83 -48.67
N ARG A 39 -8.59 -67.61 -49.62
CA ARG A 39 -8.51 -68.35 -50.89
C ARG A 39 -8.18 -69.83 -50.73
N PHE A 40 -7.56 -70.25 -49.63
CA PHE A 40 -7.27 -71.68 -49.36
C PHE A 40 -8.36 -72.36 -48.52
N ARG A 41 -9.37 -71.61 -48.06
CA ARG A 41 -10.46 -72.07 -47.19
C ARG A 41 -11.82 -72.16 -47.89
N THR A 42 -11.91 -71.71 -49.13
CA THR A 42 -13.13 -71.76 -49.95
C THR A 42 -13.11 -73.03 -50.82
N PRO A 43 -14.13 -73.91 -50.74
CA PRO A 43 -14.18 -75.12 -51.56
C PRO A 43 -14.51 -74.78 -53.02
N ILE A 44 -13.80 -75.41 -53.96
CA ILE A 44 -14.15 -75.32 -55.40
C ILE A 44 -15.29 -76.30 -55.67
N ILE A 45 -16.48 -75.78 -55.99
CA ILE A 45 -17.61 -76.60 -56.44
C ILE A 45 -17.52 -76.75 -57.96
N THR A 46 -17.11 -77.93 -58.44
CA THR A 46 -17.12 -78.26 -59.88
C THR A 46 -18.46 -78.88 -60.28
N PRO A 47 -19.28 -78.26 -61.16
CA PRO A 47 -20.46 -78.92 -61.71
C PRO A 47 -20.04 -80.00 -62.72
N ASN A 48 -20.55 -81.21 -62.52
CA ASN A 48 -20.26 -82.38 -63.34
C ASN A 48 -20.94 -82.24 -64.72
N ARG A 49 -20.17 -82.21 -65.82
CA ARG A 49 -20.70 -82.33 -67.19
C ARG A 49 -19.77 -83.18 -68.07
N SER A 50 -20.36 -84.23 -68.62
CA SER A 50 -19.79 -85.12 -69.64
C SER A 50 -19.46 -84.38 -70.93
N SER A 51 -18.36 -84.80 -71.54
CA SER A 51 -17.74 -84.29 -72.76
C SER A 51 -18.57 -84.50 -74.03
N HIS A 52 -18.69 -83.48 -74.88
CA HIS A 52 -18.17 -83.51 -76.24
C HIS A 52 -18.04 -82.09 -76.79
N THR A 53 -16.89 -81.84 -77.40
CA THR A 53 -16.46 -80.63 -78.08
C THR A 53 -17.05 -80.55 -79.48
N THR A 54 -17.51 -79.37 -79.89
CA THR A 54 -17.16 -78.79 -81.19
C THR A 54 -17.42 -77.28 -81.20
N THR A 55 -16.40 -76.60 -81.71
CA THR A 55 -16.19 -75.18 -81.96
C THR A 55 -17.29 -74.50 -82.78
N THR A 56 -17.75 -73.32 -82.38
CA THR A 56 -17.32 -72.01 -82.96
C THR A 56 -18.17 -70.85 -82.42
N THR A 57 -17.46 -69.81 -81.98
CA THR A 57 -17.80 -68.38 -81.90
C THR A 57 -19.25 -67.92 -82.12
N SER A 58 -19.86 -67.38 -81.05
CA SER A 58 -20.75 -66.21 -81.17
C SER A 58 -20.81 -65.43 -79.86
N SER A 59 -20.56 -64.12 -79.96
CA SER A 59 -20.89 -63.09 -78.99
C SER A 59 -22.38 -63.11 -78.59
N ARG A 60 -22.66 -62.85 -77.30
CA ARG A 60 -23.92 -62.30 -76.73
C ARG A 60 -23.73 -62.21 -75.21
N SER A 61 -23.42 -61.05 -74.62
CA SER A 61 -24.36 -60.02 -74.15
C SER A 61 -25.56 -60.53 -73.35
N SER A 62 -25.58 -60.17 -72.06
CA SER A 62 -26.72 -59.89 -71.17
C SER A 62 -27.91 -60.87 -71.11
N MET A 63 -28.16 -61.40 -69.91
CA MET A 63 -29.50 -61.40 -69.32
C MET A 63 -29.40 -61.19 -67.80
N LEU A 64 -29.10 -59.93 -67.43
CA LEU A 64 -29.71 -59.29 -66.27
C LEU A 64 -31.21 -59.22 -66.58
N LEU A 65 -32.01 -60.03 -65.90
CA LEU A 65 -33.42 -59.70 -65.70
C LEU A 65 -33.52 -59.05 -64.33
N ASP A 66 -33.61 -57.72 -64.35
CA ASP A 66 -33.64 -56.81 -63.23
C ASP A 66 -34.62 -57.27 -62.13
N SER A 67 -34.11 -57.74 -61.00
CA SER A 67 -34.86 -57.92 -59.74
C SER A 67 -35.08 -56.57 -59.05
N VAL A 68 -35.42 -55.55 -59.83
CA VAL A 68 -35.50 -54.15 -59.43
C VAL A 68 -36.97 -53.79 -59.24
N LEU A 69 -37.33 -53.36 -58.04
CA LEU A 69 -38.65 -52.81 -57.76
C LEU A 69 -38.92 -51.63 -58.70
N PRO A 70 -40.11 -51.60 -59.35
CA PRO A 70 -40.51 -50.46 -60.14
C PRO A 70 -40.44 -49.15 -59.34
N SER A 71 -40.11 -48.05 -60.00
CA SER A 71 -39.98 -46.73 -59.36
C SER A 71 -41.24 -46.30 -58.59
N TYR A 72 -42.43 -46.70 -59.05
CA TYR A 72 -43.69 -46.45 -58.34
C TYR A 72 -43.82 -47.25 -57.03
N ALA A 73 -43.24 -48.46 -56.97
CA ALA A 73 -43.32 -49.33 -55.81
C ALA A 73 -42.51 -48.75 -54.64
N ILE A 74 -41.34 -48.15 -54.90
CA ILE A 74 -40.59 -47.40 -53.88
C ILE A 74 -41.37 -46.18 -53.40
N LYS A 75 -41.96 -45.40 -54.30
CA LYS A 75 -42.73 -44.20 -53.89
C LYS A 75 -43.95 -44.58 -53.04
N SER A 76 -44.63 -45.68 -53.38
CA SER A 76 -45.76 -46.22 -52.63
C SER A 76 -45.32 -46.83 -51.29
N LEU A 77 -44.16 -47.49 -51.25
CA LEU A 77 -43.55 -48.00 -50.03
C LEU A 77 -43.17 -46.84 -49.09
N MET A 78 -42.58 -45.76 -49.61
CA MET A 78 -42.27 -44.57 -48.81
C MET A 78 -43.55 -43.90 -48.26
N SER A 79 -44.61 -43.79 -49.07
CA SER A 79 -45.91 -43.29 -48.59
C SER A 79 -46.47 -44.16 -47.46
N ARG A 80 -46.40 -45.48 -47.61
CA ARG A 80 -46.93 -46.42 -46.61
C ARG A 80 -46.09 -46.45 -45.33
N LEU A 81 -44.76 -46.31 -45.45
CA LEU A 81 -43.85 -46.15 -44.30
C LEU A 81 -44.04 -44.79 -43.60
N GLN A 82 -44.41 -43.74 -44.34
CA GLN A 82 -44.78 -42.43 -43.79
C GLN A 82 -46.13 -42.48 -43.04
N ASP A 83 -47.10 -43.27 -43.52
CA ASP A 83 -48.35 -43.52 -42.80
C ASP A 83 -48.11 -44.30 -41.48
N VAL A 84 -47.17 -45.26 -41.51
CA VAL A 84 -46.69 -45.99 -40.30
C VAL A 84 -45.96 -45.05 -39.33
N MET A 85 -45.24 -44.03 -39.83
CA MET A 85 -44.61 -42.99 -39.01
C MET A 85 -45.63 -42.08 -38.33
N THR A 86 -46.68 -41.68 -39.05
CA THR A 86 -47.71 -40.73 -38.56
C THR A 86 -48.84 -41.39 -37.76
N LYS A 87 -48.73 -42.71 -37.45
CA LYS A 87 -49.72 -43.53 -36.72
C LYS A 87 -51.14 -43.52 -37.30
N LYS A 88 -51.30 -43.22 -38.60
CA LYS A 88 -52.61 -43.26 -39.28
C LYS A 88 -53.13 -44.68 -39.52
N THR A 89 -52.26 -45.68 -39.42
CA THR A 89 -52.58 -47.12 -39.53
C THR A 89 -52.44 -47.80 -38.17
N SER A 90 -53.51 -48.46 -37.70
CA SER A 90 -53.62 -49.04 -36.34
C SER A 90 -52.92 -50.39 -36.14
N LEU A 91 -52.07 -50.86 -37.07
CA LEU A 91 -51.84 -52.31 -37.23
C LEU A 91 -50.38 -52.81 -37.24
N THR A 92 -49.41 -52.12 -36.65
CA THR A 92 -48.03 -52.67 -36.51
C THR A 92 -47.48 -52.50 -35.11
N ASP A 93 -46.99 -53.61 -34.53
CA ASP A 93 -46.29 -53.66 -33.25
C ASP A 93 -45.15 -52.62 -33.16
N GLU A 94 -44.94 -52.05 -31.97
CA GLU A 94 -43.99 -50.94 -31.74
C GLU A 94 -42.55 -51.34 -32.09
N LYS A 95 -42.18 -52.62 -31.92
CA LYS A 95 -40.86 -53.14 -32.30
C LYS A 95 -40.70 -53.19 -33.82
N THR A 96 -41.70 -53.70 -34.54
CA THR A 96 -41.73 -53.72 -36.01
C THR A 96 -41.72 -52.31 -36.60
N ARG A 97 -42.44 -51.37 -35.97
CA ARG A 97 -42.47 -49.95 -36.35
C ARG A 97 -41.08 -49.32 -36.34
N ARG A 98 -40.27 -49.59 -35.31
CA ARG A 98 -38.88 -49.08 -35.22
C ARG A 98 -37.98 -49.60 -36.34
N SER A 99 -38.07 -50.90 -36.65
CA SER A 99 -37.34 -51.51 -37.77
C SER A 99 -37.70 -50.87 -39.11
N LEU A 100 -39.00 -50.63 -39.35
CA LEU A 100 -39.52 -50.01 -40.57
C LEU A 100 -39.10 -48.53 -40.70
N LEU A 101 -39.08 -47.78 -39.60
CA LEU A 101 -38.64 -46.37 -39.61
C LEU A 101 -37.16 -46.22 -39.92
N ARG A 102 -36.33 -47.17 -39.49
CA ARG A 102 -34.91 -47.17 -39.84
C ARG A 102 -34.70 -47.37 -41.34
N LEU A 103 -35.48 -48.25 -41.97
CA LEU A 103 -35.48 -48.40 -43.42
C LEU A 103 -35.99 -47.13 -44.13
N TYR A 104 -37.02 -46.47 -43.59
CA TYR A 104 -37.54 -45.22 -44.13
C TYR A 104 -36.49 -44.09 -44.13
N GLY A 105 -35.69 -43.96 -43.07
CA GLY A 105 -34.59 -42.99 -43.01
C GLY A 105 -33.55 -43.17 -44.12
N ASP A 106 -33.24 -44.43 -44.47
CA ASP A 106 -32.31 -44.75 -45.55
C ASP A 106 -32.92 -44.55 -46.95
N LEU A 107 -34.24 -44.69 -47.10
CA LEU A 107 -34.95 -44.44 -48.36
C LEU A 107 -35.12 -42.95 -48.68
N LEU A 108 -35.06 -42.06 -47.68
CA LEU A 108 -35.06 -40.60 -47.86
C LEU A 108 -33.77 -40.05 -48.47
N ASP A 109 -32.66 -40.79 -48.32
CA ASP A 109 -31.36 -40.43 -48.89
C ASP A 109 -31.32 -40.77 -50.40
N THR A 110 -31.31 -39.73 -51.25
CA THR A 110 -31.36 -39.86 -52.71
C THR A 110 -30.23 -40.70 -53.32
N LYS A 111 -29.07 -40.83 -52.65
CA LYS A 111 -27.94 -41.65 -53.14
C LYS A 111 -28.07 -43.13 -52.77
N LYS A 112 -28.70 -43.46 -51.64
CA LYS A 112 -28.88 -44.85 -51.17
C LYS A 112 -30.17 -45.51 -51.68
N SER A 113 -31.15 -44.70 -52.10
CA SER A 113 -32.42 -45.16 -52.67
C SER A 113 -32.26 -45.98 -53.97
N ALA A 114 -31.22 -45.71 -54.77
CA ALA A 114 -30.95 -46.42 -56.01
C ALA A 114 -30.58 -47.90 -55.79
N ASP A 115 -29.71 -48.17 -54.81
CA ASP A 115 -29.27 -49.53 -54.45
C ASP A 115 -30.40 -50.34 -53.79
N LEU A 116 -31.30 -49.65 -53.08
CA LEU A 116 -32.45 -50.24 -52.38
C LEU A 116 -33.61 -50.63 -53.30
N ARG A 117 -33.50 -50.40 -54.63
CA ARG A 117 -34.46 -50.93 -55.61
C ARG A 117 -34.33 -52.42 -55.84
N ASN A 118 -33.13 -52.98 -55.67
CA ASN A 118 -32.97 -54.41 -55.89
C ASN A 118 -33.57 -55.21 -54.72
N VAL A 119 -34.55 -56.07 -55.02
CA VAL A 119 -35.24 -56.92 -54.04
C VAL A 119 -34.26 -57.86 -53.32
N ASP A 120 -33.22 -58.32 -54.01
CA ASP A 120 -32.17 -59.20 -53.47
C ASP A 120 -31.28 -58.48 -52.46
N PHE A 121 -31.25 -57.16 -52.49
CA PHE A 121 -30.53 -56.34 -51.51
C PHE A 121 -31.45 -55.79 -50.42
N LEU A 122 -32.68 -55.39 -50.78
CA LEU A 122 -33.64 -54.76 -49.88
C LEU A 122 -34.10 -55.69 -48.74
N ILE A 123 -34.42 -56.95 -49.04
CA ILE A 123 -34.93 -57.90 -48.04
C ILE A 123 -33.85 -58.27 -47.00
N PRO A 124 -32.61 -58.67 -47.38
CA PRO A 124 -31.56 -58.95 -46.40
C PRO A 124 -31.16 -57.72 -45.60
N LYS A 125 -31.17 -56.54 -46.21
CA LYS A 125 -30.86 -55.28 -45.53
C LYS A 125 -31.92 -54.92 -44.49
N PHE A 126 -33.20 -55.14 -44.79
CA PHE A 126 -34.26 -54.99 -43.79
C PHE A 126 -34.13 -56.01 -42.65
N ALA A 127 -33.82 -57.28 -42.94
CA ALA A 127 -33.59 -58.30 -41.92
C ALA A 127 -32.41 -57.94 -40.99
N ALA A 128 -31.34 -57.34 -41.54
CA ALA A 128 -30.23 -56.83 -40.76
C ALA A 128 -30.64 -55.64 -39.86
N TYR A 129 -31.50 -54.74 -40.35
CA TYR A 129 -32.05 -53.65 -39.54
C TYR A 129 -32.95 -54.14 -38.42
N ALA A 130 -33.84 -55.10 -38.70
CA ALA A 130 -34.67 -55.72 -37.68
C ALA A 130 -33.82 -56.38 -36.58
N ASN A 131 -32.76 -57.13 -36.95
CA ASN A 131 -31.85 -57.76 -35.99
C ASN A 131 -31.11 -56.71 -35.12
N GLN A 132 -30.62 -55.63 -35.73
CA GLN A 132 -29.95 -54.56 -34.99
C GLN A 132 -30.89 -53.80 -34.04
N GLU A 133 -32.10 -53.46 -34.48
CA GLU A 133 -33.05 -52.72 -33.65
C GLU A 133 -33.63 -53.58 -32.53
N LEU A 134 -33.89 -54.87 -32.76
CA LEU A 134 -34.31 -55.80 -31.71
C LEU A 134 -33.23 -56.00 -30.64
N ARG A 135 -31.94 -56.05 -31.02
CA ARG A 135 -30.81 -56.13 -30.07
C ARG A 135 -30.65 -54.88 -29.20
N LYS A 136 -31.01 -53.69 -29.70
CA LYS A 136 -30.94 -52.43 -28.93
C LYS A 136 -32.01 -52.32 -27.85
N VAL A 137 -33.15 -53.02 -27.99
CA VAL A 137 -34.29 -52.93 -27.05
C VAL A 137 -34.13 -53.87 -25.84
N GLY A 138 -33.01 -54.62 -25.75
CA GLY A 138 -32.39 -55.02 -24.48
C GLY A 138 -33.06 -56.09 -23.61
N VAL A 139 -34.16 -56.73 -24.02
CA VAL A 139 -34.85 -57.74 -23.18
C VAL A 139 -35.50 -58.85 -24.01
N VAL A 140 -34.74 -59.71 -24.72
CA VAL A 140 -35.27 -60.99 -25.24
C VAL A 140 -34.14 -62.01 -25.58
N ASP A 141 -34.40 -63.31 -25.39
CA ASP A 141 -33.54 -64.47 -25.68
C ASP A 141 -33.11 -64.55 -27.18
N GLU A 142 -31.89 -65.04 -27.46
CA GLU A 142 -31.28 -65.07 -28.81
C GLU A 142 -32.11 -65.88 -29.84
N ASN A 143 -32.86 -66.88 -29.38
CA ASN A 143 -33.75 -67.68 -30.22
C ASN A 143 -35.04 -66.94 -30.59
N GLU A 144 -35.54 -66.09 -29.69
CA GLU A 144 -36.71 -65.24 -29.94
C GLU A 144 -36.38 -64.14 -30.95
N ILE A 145 -35.18 -63.54 -30.88
CA ILE A 145 -34.72 -62.52 -31.85
C ILE A 145 -34.74 -63.08 -33.27
N LYS A 146 -34.26 -64.32 -33.49
CA LYS A 146 -34.30 -64.93 -34.83
C LYS A 146 -35.73 -65.11 -35.30
N SER A 147 -36.61 -65.64 -34.46
CA SER A 147 -38.04 -65.84 -34.80
C SER A 147 -38.76 -64.53 -35.11
N GLU A 148 -38.45 -63.46 -34.37
CA GLU A 148 -39.05 -62.15 -34.53
C GLU A 148 -38.50 -61.39 -35.75
N VAL A 149 -37.20 -61.53 -36.06
CA VAL A 149 -36.61 -61.04 -37.32
C VAL A 149 -37.26 -61.73 -38.52
N PHE A 150 -37.51 -63.04 -38.44
CA PHE A 150 -38.24 -63.77 -39.49
C PHE A 150 -39.68 -63.29 -39.62
N ARG A 151 -40.39 -63.07 -38.50
CA ARG A 151 -41.75 -62.52 -38.49
C ARG A 151 -41.80 -61.14 -39.15
N GLN A 152 -40.94 -60.21 -38.74
CA GLN A 152 -40.86 -58.85 -39.28
C GLN A 152 -40.47 -58.83 -40.77
N SER A 153 -39.53 -59.68 -41.18
CA SER A 153 -39.11 -59.77 -42.58
C SER A 153 -40.21 -60.34 -43.49
N SER A 154 -40.98 -61.30 -42.98
CA SER A 154 -42.16 -61.85 -43.66
C SER A 154 -43.27 -60.80 -43.83
N GLU A 155 -43.54 -60.02 -42.78
CA GLU A 155 -44.51 -58.91 -42.79
C GLU A 155 -44.08 -57.78 -43.76
N PHE A 156 -42.79 -57.48 -43.83
CA PHE A 156 -42.25 -56.55 -44.80
C PHE A 156 -42.39 -57.04 -46.25
N ILE A 157 -42.18 -58.33 -46.50
CA ILE A 157 -42.43 -58.93 -47.82
C ILE A 157 -43.92 -58.86 -48.18
N ASP A 158 -44.82 -59.04 -47.21
CA ASP A 158 -46.26 -58.87 -47.44
C ASP A 158 -46.64 -57.44 -47.85
N ILE A 159 -46.05 -56.43 -47.22
CA ILE A 159 -46.25 -55.02 -47.62
C ILE A 159 -45.80 -54.81 -49.07
N LEU A 160 -44.66 -55.39 -49.48
CA LEU A 160 -44.18 -55.29 -50.87
C LEU A 160 -45.13 -55.98 -51.85
N ILE A 161 -45.64 -57.17 -51.50
CA ILE A 161 -46.61 -57.90 -52.33
C ILE A 161 -47.92 -57.12 -52.47
N GLU A 162 -48.41 -56.50 -51.39
CA GLU A 162 -49.65 -55.72 -51.40
C GLU A 162 -49.54 -54.47 -52.29
N ILE A 163 -48.41 -53.76 -52.22
CA ILE A 163 -48.11 -52.60 -53.09
C ILE A 163 -48.10 -53.01 -54.57
N LEU A 164 -47.57 -54.19 -54.88
CA LEU A 164 -47.49 -54.70 -56.26
C LEU A 164 -48.85 -55.21 -56.79
N LYS A 165 -49.77 -55.64 -55.91
CA LYS A 165 -51.11 -56.13 -56.30
C LYS A 165 -52.14 -55.02 -56.55
N ASN A 166 -51.97 -53.83 -55.97
CA ASN A 166 -52.96 -52.75 -56.02
C ASN A 166 -53.09 -52.02 -57.37
N LYS A 167 -52.49 -52.51 -58.47
CA LYS A 167 -52.59 -51.91 -59.82
C LYS A 167 -52.97 -52.93 -60.90
N LYS A 168 -53.64 -52.44 -61.97
CA LYS A 168 -54.21 -53.24 -63.08
C LYS A 168 -53.21 -54.07 -63.90
N GLU A 169 -51.91 -53.81 -63.80
CA GLU A 169 -50.83 -54.62 -64.40
C GLU A 169 -49.93 -55.15 -63.28
N SER A 170 -50.32 -56.28 -62.69
CA SER A 170 -49.55 -56.93 -61.62
C SER A 170 -48.45 -57.81 -62.22
N ASP A 171 -47.19 -57.53 -61.90
CA ASP A 171 -46.05 -58.34 -62.34
C ASP A 171 -46.01 -59.67 -61.57
N GLN A 172 -46.71 -60.68 -62.09
CA GLN A 172 -46.89 -61.98 -61.44
C GLN A 172 -45.55 -62.69 -61.17
N THR A 173 -44.52 -62.43 -61.97
CA THR A 173 -43.19 -63.05 -61.85
C THR A 173 -42.39 -62.50 -60.66
N LEU A 174 -42.51 -61.20 -60.38
CA LEU A 174 -41.88 -60.57 -59.22
C LEU A 174 -42.61 -60.97 -57.93
N ILE A 175 -43.94 -61.06 -57.98
CA ILE A 175 -44.78 -61.50 -56.86
C ILE A 175 -44.49 -62.97 -56.51
N SER A 176 -44.33 -63.87 -57.49
CA SER A 176 -43.99 -65.27 -57.22
C SER A 176 -42.62 -65.43 -56.56
N ARG A 177 -41.61 -64.63 -56.94
CA ARG A 177 -40.29 -64.61 -56.28
C ARG A 177 -40.34 -64.05 -54.87
N LEU A 178 -41.16 -63.04 -54.62
CA LEU A 178 -41.38 -62.54 -53.26
C LEU A 178 -42.05 -63.60 -52.38
N TYR A 179 -43.00 -64.37 -52.92
CA TYR A 179 -43.56 -65.54 -52.22
C TYR A 179 -42.53 -66.65 -51.99
N GLU A 180 -41.63 -66.91 -52.94
CA GLU A 180 -40.53 -67.88 -52.79
C GLU A 180 -39.58 -67.46 -51.66
N ARG A 181 -39.14 -66.20 -51.64
CA ARG A 181 -38.34 -65.61 -50.55
C ARG A 181 -39.09 -65.63 -49.21
N LYS A 182 -40.40 -65.41 -49.21
CA LYS A 182 -41.22 -65.52 -47.99
C LYS A 182 -41.24 -66.95 -47.45
N ASN A 183 -41.27 -67.95 -48.34
CA ASN A 183 -41.25 -69.36 -47.97
C ASN A 183 -39.87 -69.83 -47.52
N GLU A 184 -38.76 -69.23 -47.99
CA GLU A 184 -37.42 -69.47 -47.45
C GLU A 184 -37.32 -69.13 -45.94
N PHE A 185 -38.09 -68.14 -45.47
CA PHE A 185 -38.16 -67.78 -44.05
C PHE A 185 -39.10 -68.67 -43.22
N LYS A 186 -39.98 -69.47 -43.85
CA LYS A 186 -40.83 -70.48 -43.19
C LYS A 186 -40.18 -71.85 -43.36
N GLY A 187 -39.20 -72.16 -42.51
CA GLY A 187 -38.38 -73.37 -42.61
C GLY A 187 -39.16 -74.66 -42.92
N SER A 188 -38.98 -75.19 -44.12
CA SER A 188 -39.18 -76.61 -44.42
C SER A 188 -37.89 -77.32 -44.10
N SER A 189 -37.88 -78.12 -43.04
CA SER A 189 -36.82 -79.07 -42.71
C SER A 189 -36.72 -80.15 -43.79
N PRO A 190 -35.66 -80.21 -44.62
CA PRO A 190 -35.42 -81.36 -45.47
C PRO A 190 -34.63 -82.36 -44.64
N LYS A 191 -35.29 -83.45 -44.23
CA LYS A 191 -34.62 -84.69 -43.84
C LYS A 191 -33.66 -85.08 -44.96
N LYS A 192 -32.35 -84.92 -44.76
CA LYS A 192 -31.32 -85.46 -45.65
C LYS A 192 -30.68 -86.68 -44.98
N ASN A 193 -30.95 -87.85 -45.55
CA ASN A 193 -30.04 -88.99 -45.46
C ASN A 193 -28.73 -88.63 -46.19
N PRO A 194 -27.57 -89.13 -45.74
CA PRO A 194 -26.28 -88.62 -46.17
C PRO A 194 -25.86 -89.27 -47.50
N ALA A 195 -25.60 -88.45 -48.51
CA ALA A 195 -24.71 -88.80 -49.61
C ALA A 195 -23.49 -87.86 -49.52
N LYS A 196 -22.29 -88.45 -49.42
CA LYS A 196 -21.02 -87.73 -49.38
C LYS A 196 -20.78 -87.05 -50.73
N GLU A 197 -20.66 -85.72 -50.74
CA GLU A 197 -20.04 -84.96 -51.83
C GLU A 197 -18.62 -84.56 -51.40
N GLU A 198 -17.60 -84.94 -52.17
CA GLU A 198 -16.19 -84.59 -51.94
C GLU A 198 -15.91 -83.14 -52.40
N PHE A 199 -15.30 -82.32 -51.53
CA PHE A 199 -14.92 -80.94 -51.83
C PHE A 199 -13.41 -80.84 -52.10
N LYS A 200 -12.98 -80.28 -53.25
CA LYS A 200 -11.55 -80.00 -53.54
C LYS A 200 -11.18 -78.57 -53.14
N TYR A 201 -10.09 -78.40 -52.40
CA TYR A 201 -9.50 -77.11 -52.02
C TYR A 201 -8.30 -76.75 -52.91
N PRO A 202 -8.00 -75.47 -53.15
CA PRO A 202 -6.80 -75.05 -53.90
C PRO A 202 -5.49 -75.48 -53.21
N THR A 203 -4.53 -75.98 -54.00
CA THR A 203 -3.18 -76.36 -53.53
C THR A 203 -2.30 -75.13 -53.29
N LYS A 204 -1.56 -75.10 -52.18
CA LYS A 204 -0.66 -73.99 -51.79
C LYS A 204 0.62 -74.00 -52.63
N SER A 205 0.98 -72.88 -53.24
CA SER A 205 2.15 -72.78 -54.13
C SER A 205 3.48 -72.60 -53.36
N TYR A 206 3.43 -72.01 -52.16
CA TYR A 206 4.59 -71.66 -51.32
C TYR A 206 5.64 -70.78 -52.03
N ARG A 207 5.25 -70.06 -53.09
CA ARG A 207 6.11 -69.04 -53.73
C ARG A 207 5.99 -67.72 -52.98
N VAL A 208 7.10 -67.01 -52.79
CA VAL A 208 7.15 -65.71 -52.10
C VAL A 208 6.29 -64.67 -52.82
N ASP A 209 6.23 -64.70 -54.16
CA ASP A 209 5.37 -63.81 -54.98
C ASP A 209 3.86 -63.99 -54.72
N ASP A 210 3.46 -65.15 -54.20
CA ASP A 210 2.08 -65.50 -53.92
C ASP A 210 1.69 -65.15 -52.46
N MET A 211 2.64 -64.76 -51.62
CA MET A 211 2.41 -64.38 -50.22
C MET A 211 2.07 -62.89 -50.06
N SER A 212 1.46 -62.51 -48.93
CA SER A 212 1.13 -61.11 -48.63
C SER A 212 2.33 -60.17 -48.70
N ASN A 213 2.34 -59.31 -49.73
CA ASN A 213 3.42 -58.35 -49.99
C ASN A 213 3.59 -57.33 -48.83
N ARG A 214 2.53 -57.05 -48.06
CA ARG A 214 2.57 -56.12 -46.91
C ARG A 214 3.43 -56.65 -45.76
N LEU A 215 3.19 -57.89 -45.31
CA LEU A 215 3.95 -58.50 -44.21
C LEU A 215 5.39 -58.84 -44.64
N LEU A 216 5.57 -59.28 -45.88
CA LEU A 216 6.90 -59.56 -46.43
C LEU A 216 7.73 -58.30 -46.63
N LYS A 217 7.12 -57.15 -46.97
CA LYS A 217 7.82 -55.86 -47.01
C LYS A 217 8.42 -55.52 -45.65
N VAL A 218 7.63 -55.59 -44.58
CA VAL A 218 8.10 -55.33 -43.20
C VAL A 218 9.18 -56.34 -42.78
N PHE A 219 8.98 -57.63 -43.05
CA PHE A 219 9.95 -58.68 -42.74
C PHE A 219 11.30 -58.48 -43.44
N ARG A 220 11.29 -58.11 -44.74
CA ARG A 220 12.50 -57.80 -45.51
C ARG A 220 13.26 -56.62 -44.92
N THR A 221 12.56 -55.56 -44.56
CA THR A 221 13.15 -54.36 -43.98
C THR A 221 13.78 -54.64 -42.62
N ILE A 222 13.10 -55.39 -41.75
CA ILE A 222 13.57 -55.68 -40.39
C ILE A 222 14.79 -56.60 -40.37
N PHE A 223 14.79 -57.67 -41.17
CA PHE A 223 15.85 -58.68 -41.16
C PHE A 223 16.91 -58.47 -42.25
N GLN A 224 16.76 -57.46 -43.11
CA GLN A 224 17.67 -57.16 -44.23
C GLN A 224 17.98 -58.39 -45.11
N THR A 225 16.93 -59.10 -45.55
CA THR A 225 17.06 -60.34 -46.33
C THR A 225 16.42 -60.24 -47.72
N ASN A 226 16.99 -60.95 -48.69
CA ASN A 226 16.52 -60.99 -50.09
C ASN A 226 15.49 -62.10 -50.31
N ASP A 227 14.62 -61.92 -51.32
CA ASP A 227 13.54 -62.87 -51.66
C ASP A 227 14.05 -64.29 -51.96
N THR A 228 15.28 -64.44 -52.45
CA THR A 228 15.92 -65.75 -52.72
C THR A 228 16.19 -66.55 -51.43
N LYS A 229 16.66 -65.88 -50.37
CA LYS A 229 16.90 -66.49 -49.06
C LYS A 229 15.57 -66.86 -48.40
N ILE A 230 14.61 -65.94 -48.43
CA ILE A 230 13.26 -66.17 -47.90
C ILE A 230 12.60 -67.37 -48.60
N GLN A 231 12.67 -67.45 -49.93
CA GLN A 231 12.11 -68.56 -50.70
C GLN A 231 12.73 -69.91 -50.33
N THR A 232 14.05 -69.95 -50.10
CA THR A 232 14.77 -71.16 -49.66
C THR A 232 14.32 -71.61 -48.28
N ASP A 233 14.20 -70.67 -47.34
CA ASP A 233 13.76 -70.94 -45.96
C ASP A 233 12.26 -71.29 -45.88
N VAL A 234 11.43 -70.70 -46.73
CA VAL A 234 10.02 -71.06 -46.91
C VAL A 234 9.88 -72.53 -47.28
N PHE A 235 10.67 -73.02 -48.24
CA PHE A 235 10.64 -74.44 -48.61
C PHE A 235 11.20 -75.34 -47.52
N LYS A 236 12.13 -74.86 -46.70
CA LYS A 236 12.67 -75.58 -45.53
C LYS A 236 11.62 -75.76 -44.43
N TYR A 237 10.80 -74.73 -44.16
CA TYR A 237 9.84 -74.75 -43.04
C TYR A 237 8.38 -75.04 -43.44
N LYS A 238 8.03 -75.13 -44.74
CA LYS A 238 6.63 -75.36 -45.18
C LYS A 238 5.93 -76.58 -44.57
N ASN A 239 6.69 -77.64 -44.26
CA ASN A 239 6.14 -78.90 -43.72
C ASN A 239 5.99 -78.86 -42.20
N SER A 240 6.65 -77.91 -41.52
CA SER A 240 6.56 -77.73 -40.05
C SER A 240 5.56 -76.66 -39.63
N VAL A 241 4.88 -76.01 -40.58
CA VAL A 241 3.89 -74.96 -40.32
C VAL A 241 2.53 -75.36 -40.88
N SER A 242 1.61 -75.69 -39.97
CA SER A 242 0.21 -76.00 -40.29
C SER A 242 -0.70 -75.62 -39.13
N THR A 243 -1.98 -75.46 -39.45
CA THR A 243 -3.02 -75.16 -38.46
C THR A 243 -3.12 -76.22 -37.37
N LYS A 244 -2.88 -77.49 -37.69
CA LYS A 244 -2.85 -78.59 -36.71
C LYS A 244 -1.67 -78.48 -35.74
N GLN A 245 -0.47 -78.28 -36.26
CA GLN A 245 0.75 -78.12 -35.44
C GLN A 245 0.61 -76.93 -34.48
N LEU A 246 -0.02 -75.82 -34.90
CA LEU A 246 -0.32 -74.70 -34.00
C LEU A 246 -1.27 -75.11 -32.85
N HIS A 247 -2.30 -75.93 -33.13
CA HIS A 247 -3.24 -76.38 -32.09
C HIS A 247 -2.56 -77.32 -31.09
N GLU A 248 -1.66 -78.17 -31.57
CA GLU A 248 -0.84 -79.04 -30.72
C GLU A 248 0.14 -78.24 -29.85
N ASP A 249 0.84 -77.27 -30.43
CA ASP A 249 1.73 -76.36 -29.69
C ASP A 249 0.99 -75.60 -28.59
N VAL A 250 -0.18 -75.04 -28.91
CA VAL A 250 -1.03 -74.31 -27.94
C VAL A 250 -1.51 -75.24 -26.82
N LYS A 251 -1.89 -76.48 -27.14
CA LYS A 251 -2.32 -77.47 -26.15
C LYS A 251 -1.17 -77.87 -25.22
N LEU A 252 0.03 -78.05 -25.77
CA LEU A 252 1.25 -78.41 -25.03
C LEU A 252 1.71 -77.25 -24.13
N LEU A 253 1.62 -76.01 -24.62
CA LEU A 253 1.99 -74.81 -23.87
C LEU A 253 1.07 -74.60 -22.65
N LEU A 254 -0.25 -74.70 -22.84
CA LEU A 254 -1.23 -74.56 -21.76
C LEU A 254 -1.13 -75.66 -20.68
N SER A 255 -0.54 -76.82 -20.98
CA SER A 255 -0.31 -77.89 -20.00
C SER A 255 0.97 -77.73 -19.19
N HIS A 256 1.98 -77.01 -19.72
CA HIS A 256 3.28 -76.81 -19.06
C HIS A 256 3.34 -75.56 -18.16
N GLU A 257 2.44 -74.59 -18.33
CA GLU A 257 2.52 -73.28 -17.66
C GLU A 257 1.88 -73.20 -16.25
N GLN A 258 1.49 -74.32 -15.64
CA GLN A 258 0.79 -74.31 -14.33
C GLN A 258 1.69 -74.12 -13.09
N GLU A 259 3.02 -73.99 -13.19
CA GLU A 259 3.92 -74.02 -12.02
C GLU A 259 4.93 -72.85 -11.81
N ASN A 260 4.75 -71.66 -12.40
CA ASN A 260 5.75 -70.58 -12.23
C ASN A 260 5.30 -69.38 -11.35
N SER A 261 6.13 -69.06 -10.34
CA SER A 261 5.93 -68.07 -9.25
C SER A 261 6.30 -66.63 -9.61
N SER A 262 5.90 -66.14 -10.78
CA SER A 262 6.45 -64.91 -11.39
C SER A 262 5.61 -63.62 -11.23
N PHE A 263 4.53 -63.64 -10.44
CA PHE A 263 3.61 -62.49 -10.22
C PHE A 263 3.73 -61.91 -8.80
N ALA A 264 3.45 -60.61 -8.64
CA ALA A 264 3.48 -59.96 -7.33
C ALA A 264 2.30 -60.39 -6.42
N SER A 265 1.08 -60.49 -6.96
CA SER A 265 -0.10 -61.05 -6.27
C SER A 265 -0.30 -62.51 -6.65
N LYS A 266 0.35 -63.42 -5.89
CA LYS A 266 0.57 -64.82 -6.29
C LYS A 266 -0.68 -65.58 -6.73
N TYR A 267 -1.80 -65.43 -6.04
CA TYR A 267 -2.98 -66.28 -6.27
C TYR A 267 -3.96 -65.69 -7.29
N ALA A 268 -4.35 -64.42 -7.11
CA ALA A 268 -5.35 -63.78 -7.97
C ALA A 268 -4.80 -63.40 -9.35
N ALA A 269 -3.58 -62.87 -9.44
CA ALA A 269 -2.98 -62.46 -10.71
C ALA A 269 -2.75 -63.66 -11.63
N ALA A 270 -2.23 -64.76 -11.08
CA ALA A 270 -1.92 -65.98 -11.83
C ALA A 270 -3.20 -66.64 -12.40
N GLN A 271 -4.30 -66.64 -11.63
CA GLN A 271 -5.59 -67.15 -12.11
C GLN A 271 -6.19 -66.30 -13.23
N LEU A 272 -6.16 -64.97 -13.08
CA LEU A 272 -6.64 -64.04 -14.10
C LEU A 272 -5.79 -64.12 -15.38
N TRP A 273 -4.48 -64.22 -15.24
CA TRP A 273 -3.56 -64.43 -16.36
C TRP A 273 -3.82 -65.77 -17.07
N SER A 274 -3.96 -66.86 -16.32
CA SER A 274 -4.26 -68.19 -16.90
C SER A 274 -5.59 -68.20 -17.66
N LYS A 275 -6.60 -67.50 -17.14
CA LYS A 275 -7.87 -67.29 -17.83
C LYS A 275 -7.66 -66.52 -19.15
N ARG A 276 -6.95 -65.39 -19.12
CA ARG A 276 -6.63 -64.61 -20.34
C ARG A 276 -5.85 -65.43 -21.37
N GLN A 277 -4.85 -66.21 -20.94
CA GLN A 277 -4.07 -67.06 -21.85
C GLN A 277 -4.95 -68.12 -22.52
N LYS A 278 -5.88 -68.74 -21.79
CA LYS A 278 -6.89 -69.65 -22.35
C LYS A 278 -7.84 -68.95 -23.32
N ASP A 279 -8.23 -67.71 -23.03
CA ASP A 279 -9.09 -66.91 -23.90
C ASP A 279 -8.36 -66.54 -25.20
N ILE A 280 -7.10 -66.07 -25.13
CA ILE A 280 -6.27 -65.77 -26.30
C ILE A 280 -6.03 -67.04 -27.12
N ALA A 281 -5.72 -68.17 -26.47
CA ALA A 281 -5.57 -69.46 -27.12
C ALA A 281 -6.86 -69.91 -27.84
N SER A 282 -8.02 -69.73 -27.21
CA SER A 282 -9.32 -70.04 -27.81
C SER A 282 -9.64 -69.13 -28.99
N GLN A 283 -9.32 -67.84 -28.90
CA GLN A 283 -9.43 -66.89 -30.01
C GLN A 283 -8.50 -67.27 -31.18
N LEU A 284 -7.28 -67.71 -30.87
CA LEU A 284 -6.29 -68.18 -31.85
C LEU A 284 -6.80 -69.42 -32.58
N GLN A 285 -7.30 -70.42 -31.84
CA GLN A 285 -7.90 -71.63 -32.40
C GLN A 285 -9.15 -71.33 -33.25
N SER A 286 -9.99 -70.40 -32.82
CA SER A 286 -11.15 -69.94 -33.59
C SER A 286 -10.77 -69.21 -34.88
N ARG A 287 -9.66 -68.45 -34.89
CA ARG A 287 -9.14 -67.77 -36.09
C ARG A 287 -8.50 -68.75 -37.07
N TYR A 288 -7.74 -69.72 -36.57
CA TYR A 288 -7.11 -70.76 -37.37
C TYR A 288 -7.90 -72.07 -37.30
N LYS A 289 -9.11 -72.13 -37.85
CA LYS A 289 -9.92 -73.37 -37.79
C LYS A 289 -9.29 -74.51 -38.61
N ILE A 290 -9.34 -75.72 -38.06
CA ILE A 290 -9.01 -76.95 -38.78
C ILE A 290 -10.15 -77.25 -39.76
N VAL A 291 -9.84 -77.37 -41.05
CA VAL A 291 -10.81 -77.75 -42.11
C VAL A 291 -10.98 -79.27 -42.10
N SER A 292 -12.21 -79.76 -42.19
CA SER A 292 -12.60 -81.16 -41.92
C SER A 292 -11.81 -82.23 -42.69
N ASP A 293 -11.38 -81.97 -43.92
CA ASP A 293 -10.58 -82.92 -44.72
C ASP A 293 -9.09 -82.95 -44.38
N SER A 294 -8.58 -81.92 -43.69
CA SER A 294 -7.19 -81.95 -43.24
C SER A 294 -6.99 -82.86 -42.03
N SER A 295 -8.05 -83.33 -41.37
CA SER A 295 -8.05 -84.18 -40.16
C SER A 295 -7.24 -85.47 -40.29
N GLN A 296 -7.10 -86.03 -41.49
CA GLN A 296 -6.40 -87.30 -41.74
C GLN A 296 -4.90 -87.17 -42.10
N ALA A 297 -4.36 -85.97 -42.26
CA ALA A 297 -2.90 -85.80 -42.45
C ALA A 297 -2.14 -86.11 -41.15
N HIS A 298 -1.17 -87.03 -41.22
CA HIS A 298 -0.26 -87.41 -40.13
C HIS A 298 0.46 -86.18 -39.56
N THR A 299 0.49 -86.06 -38.23
CA THR A 299 1.28 -85.05 -37.53
C THR A 299 2.76 -85.41 -37.60
N THR A 300 3.56 -84.51 -38.18
CA THR A 300 5.02 -84.67 -38.19
C THR A 300 5.54 -84.52 -36.76
N PRO A 301 6.45 -85.40 -36.28
CA PRO A 301 7.04 -85.25 -34.96
C PRO A 301 7.84 -83.94 -34.83
N ILE A 302 7.90 -83.38 -33.62
CA ILE A 302 8.70 -82.18 -33.33
C ILE A 302 10.17 -82.46 -33.70
N PRO A 303 10.86 -81.57 -34.44
CA PRO A 303 12.27 -81.75 -34.79
C PRO A 303 13.15 -81.96 -33.56
N GLN A 304 14.16 -82.85 -33.64
CA GLN A 304 15.13 -83.06 -32.56
C GLN A 304 15.82 -81.70 -32.24
N ASN A 305 15.70 -81.24 -31.00
CA ASN A 305 16.12 -79.93 -30.45
C ASN A 305 15.08 -78.78 -30.47
N GLU A 306 13.82 -79.02 -30.81
CA GLU A 306 12.73 -78.02 -30.70
C GLU A 306 11.69 -78.43 -29.64
N THR A 307 11.08 -77.46 -28.95
CA THR A 307 10.00 -77.68 -27.95
C THR A 307 8.60 -77.56 -28.55
N PHE A 308 8.46 -76.75 -29.59
CA PHE A 308 7.21 -76.47 -30.31
C PHE A 308 7.50 -76.37 -31.83
N HIS A 309 6.49 -76.57 -32.66
CA HIS A 309 6.60 -76.51 -34.11
C HIS A 309 6.66 -75.08 -34.66
N ILE A 310 5.80 -74.18 -34.17
CA ILE A 310 5.60 -72.81 -34.65
C ILE A 310 5.96 -71.80 -33.56
N LEU A 311 5.66 -72.12 -32.29
CA LEU A 311 5.93 -71.23 -31.16
C LEU A 311 7.42 -71.24 -30.77
N PRO A 312 7.99 -70.10 -30.31
CA PRO A 312 9.31 -70.11 -29.69
C PRO A 312 9.27 -70.81 -28.32
N PRO A 313 10.40 -71.33 -27.80
CA PRO A 313 10.47 -71.90 -26.46
C PRO A 313 10.04 -70.89 -25.39
N THR A 314 9.23 -71.31 -24.41
CA THR A 314 8.65 -70.42 -23.38
C THR A 314 9.71 -69.59 -22.64
N ALA A 315 10.88 -70.16 -22.36
CA ALA A 315 11.99 -69.46 -21.68
C ALA A 315 12.60 -68.31 -22.52
N LYS A 316 12.54 -68.40 -23.86
CA LYS A 316 13.12 -67.41 -24.80
C LYS A 316 12.07 -66.54 -25.50
N SER A 317 10.79 -66.90 -25.46
CA SER A 317 9.70 -66.18 -26.15
C SER A 317 9.68 -64.69 -25.80
N ARG A 318 9.81 -64.36 -24.50
CA ARG A 318 9.83 -62.97 -24.03
C ARG A 318 11.01 -62.17 -24.58
N SER A 319 12.23 -62.71 -24.54
CA SER A 319 13.44 -62.01 -25.00
C SER A 319 13.45 -61.84 -26.52
N LEU A 320 13.03 -62.87 -27.27
CA LEU A 320 12.87 -62.78 -28.72
C LEU A 320 11.82 -61.72 -29.10
N PHE A 321 10.69 -61.67 -28.38
CA PHE A 321 9.67 -60.65 -28.64
C PHE A 321 10.18 -59.23 -28.37
N LEU A 322 10.82 -58.98 -27.22
CA LEU A 322 11.48 -57.69 -26.94
C LEU A 322 12.46 -57.29 -28.05
N HIS A 323 13.23 -58.25 -28.56
CA HIS A 323 14.20 -58.01 -29.63
C HIS A 323 13.50 -57.64 -30.95
N LEU A 324 12.42 -58.34 -31.31
CA LEU A 324 11.61 -58.01 -32.48
C LEU A 324 11.09 -56.58 -32.42
N VAL A 325 10.58 -56.16 -31.25
CA VAL A 325 10.05 -54.81 -31.06
C VAL A 325 11.15 -53.74 -31.15
N SER A 326 12.34 -54.04 -30.62
CA SER A 326 13.51 -53.18 -30.78
C SER A 326 13.92 -52.99 -32.25
N LEU A 327 13.91 -54.07 -33.05
CA LEU A 327 14.18 -53.98 -34.48
C LEU A 327 13.07 -53.25 -35.25
N ILE A 328 11.80 -53.48 -34.91
CA ILE A 328 10.67 -52.73 -35.46
C ILE A 328 10.91 -51.23 -35.24
N MET A 329 11.23 -50.81 -34.02
CA MET A 329 11.49 -49.40 -33.70
C MET A 329 12.72 -48.82 -34.41
N HIS A 330 13.74 -49.63 -34.69
CA HIS A 330 14.94 -49.18 -35.39
C HIS A 330 14.67 -48.77 -36.85
N TYR A 331 13.77 -49.49 -37.53
CA TYR A 331 13.51 -49.31 -38.96
C TYR A 331 12.25 -48.51 -39.29
N ILE A 332 11.56 -47.95 -38.28
CA ILE A 332 10.47 -47.00 -38.53
C ILE A 332 11.07 -45.64 -38.92
N PRO A 333 10.58 -44.97 -39.99
CA PRO A 333 11.06 -43.64 -40.39
C PRO A 333 10.89 -42.61 -39.27
N ARG A 334 11.97 -41.91 -38.90
CA ARG A 334 11.95 -40.89 -37.81
C ARG A 334 11.05 -39.69 -38.11
N GLU A 335 10.81 -39.38 -39.39
CA GLU A 335 9.98 -38.24 -39.82
C GLU A 335 8.49 -38.41 -39.43
N GLU A 336 7.98 -39.66 -39.41
CA GLU A 336 6.56 -39.96 -39.13
C GLU A 336 6.19 -39.87 -37.64
N ILE A 337 7.16 -40.01 -36.72
CA ILE A 337 6.92 -40.03 -35.26
C ILE A 337 7.14 -38.64 -34.61
N SER A 338 7.66 -37.67 -35.36
CA SER A 338 8.10 -36.36 -34.84
C SER A 338 7.00 -35.50 -34.21
N SER A 339 5.73 -35.74 -34.55
CA SER A 339 4.58 -34.92 -34.10
C SER A 339 3.49 -35.69 -33.34
N SER A 340 3.32 -36.99 -33.60
CA SER A 340 2.36 -37.87 -32.92
C SER A 340 2.86 -39.31 -32.93
N PHE A 341 2.66 -40.06 -31.85
CA PHE A 341 3.06 -41.48 -31.83
C PHE A 341 1.99 -42.36 -32.48
N GLN A 342 2.20 -42.76 -33.73
CA GLN A 342 1.39 -43.78 -34.41
C GLN A 342 2.31 -44.77 -35.15
N LEU A 343 2.20 -46.06 -34.82
CA LEU A 343 2.88 -47.08 -35.63
C LEU A 343 2.19 -47.16 -37.01
N PRO A 344 2.96 -47.16 -38.12
CA PRO A 344 2.37 -47.38 -39.43
C PRO A 344 1.62 -48.71 -39.47
N GLN A 345 0.47 -48.74 -40.15
CA GLN A 345 -0.47 -49.87 -40.12
C GLN A 345 0.21 -51.22 -40.43
N ASP A 346 1.14 -51.25 -41.38
CA ASP A 346 1.85 -52.48 -41.76
C ASP A 346 2.73 -53.03 -40.62
N TYR A 347 3.41 -52.17 -39.86
CA TYR A 347 4.25 -52.56 -38.72
C TYR A 347 3.38 -52.91 -37.50
N ALA A 348 2.28 -52.18 -37.28
CA ALA A 348 1.33 -52.47 -36.21
C ALA A 348 0.63 -53.83 -36.43
N ASP A 349 0.21 -54.14 -37.65
CA ASP A 349 -0.37 -55.42 -38.00
C ASP A 349 0.64 -56.56 -37.82
N PHE A 350 1.88 -56.36 -38.28
CA PHE A 350 2.96 -57.33 -38.09
C PHE A 350 3.26 -57.61 -36.60
N PHE A 351 3.40 -56.56 -35.79
CA PHE A 351 3.57 -56.66 -34.34
C PHE A 351 2.43 -57.44 -33.68
N ASN A 352 1.17 -57.09 -33.99
CA ASN A 352 -0.01 -57.70 -33.39
C ASN A 352 -0.21 -59.16 -33.81
N ILE A 353 0.10 -59.51 -35.05
CA ILE A 353 0.03 -60.90 -35.55
C ILE A 353 1.05 -61.76 -34.81
N VAL A 354 2.31 -61.33 -34.74
CA VAL A 354 3.36 -62.10 -34.05
C VAL A 354 3.07 -62.22 -32.55
N ALA A 355 2.66 -61.12 -31.90
CA ALA A 355 2.31 -61.13 -30.48
C ALA A 355 1.13 -62.06 -30.16
N ARG A 356 0.15 -62.16 -31.07
CA ARG A 356 -1.02 -63.05 -30.91
C ARG A 356 -0.63 -64.51 -31.12
N VAL A 357 0.13 -64.83 -32.16
CA VAL A 357 0.54 -66.22 -32.45
C VAL A 357 1.47 -66.74 -31.35
N TRP A 358 2.38 -65.92 -30.84
CA TRP A 358 3.28 -66.29 -29.74
C TRP A 358 2.66 -66.19 -28.34
N LEU A 359 1.35 -65.92 -28.24
CA LEU A 359 0.60 -65.83 -26.98
C LEU A 359 1.20 -64.81 -25.97
N VAL A 360 1.84 -63.75 -26.46
CA VAL A 360 2.44 -62.70 -25.62
C VAL A 360 1.33 -61.93 -24.91
N ASP A 361 1.40 -61.80 -23.58
CA ASP A 361 0.38 -61.08 -22.79
C ASP A 361 0.37 -59.58 -23.08
N TYR A 362 -0.78 -58.93 -22.88
CA TYR A 362 -0.98 -57.51 -23.19
C TYR A 362 -0.05 -56.55 -22.44
N PRO A 363 0.23 -56.73 -21.13
CA PRO A 363 1.24 -55.92 -20.42
C PRO A 363 2.64 -56.04 -21.02
N THR A 364 3.06 -57.26 -21.37
CA THR A 364 4.38 -57.52 -21.96
C THR A 364 4.56 -56.83 -23.31
N ARG A 365 3.47 -56.72 -24.11
CA ARG A 365 3.45 -55.98 -25.38
C ARG A 365 3.72 -54.48 -25.18
N VAL A 366 3.05 -53.88 -24.20
CA VAL A 366 3.17 -52.46 -23.86
C VAL A 366 4.56 -52.12 -23.32
N VAL A 367 5.06 -52.92 -22.38
CA VAL A 367 6.38 -52.72 -21.78
C VAL A 367 7.49 -52.88 -22.83
N ALA A 368 7.37 -53.85 -23.75
CA ALA A 368 8.33 -54.01 -24.84
C ALA A 368 8.36 -52.80 -25.79
N LEU A 369 7.20 -52.23 -26.10
CA LEU A 369 7.09 -51.03 -26.93
C LEU A 369 7.74 -49.82 -26.25
N TYR A 370 7.50 -49.66 -24.94
CA TYR A 370 8.08 -48.58 -24.14
C TYR A 370 9.60 -48.70 -24.03
N ALA A 371 10.10 -49.89 -23.72
CA ALA A 371 11.52 -50.18 -23.60
C ALA A 371 12.26 -49.94 -24.93
N ALA A 372 11.70 -50.40 -26.04
CA ALA A 372 12.30 -50.21 -27.36
C ALA A 372 12.37 -48.72 -27.76
N GLY A 373 11.29 -47.97 -27.53
CA GLY A 373 11.23 -46.55 -27.88
C GLY A 373 12.16 -45.66 -27.03
N ASN A 374 12.26 -45.92 -25.73
CA ASN A 374 13.23 -45.25 -24.85
C ASN A 374 14.68 -45.58 -25.24
N SER A 375 14.99 -46.84 -25.53
CA SER A 375 16.33 -47.27 -25.96
C SER A 375 16.80 -46.57 -27.24
N MET A 376 15.86 -46.19 -28.11
CA MET A 376 16.12 -45.47 -29.36
C MET A 376 15.95 -43.95 -29.22
N SER A 377 15.62 -43.46 -28.02
CA SER A 377 15.31 -42.04 -27.73
C SER A 377 14.24 -41.43 -28.62
N MET A 378 13.26 -42.23 -29.06
CA MET A 378 12.18 -41.74 -29.94
C MET A 378 11.16 -40.86 -29.21
N PHE A 379 11.15 -40.90 -27.88
CA PHE A 379 10.28 -40.08 -27.03
C PHE A 379 10.98 -38.84 -26.50
N SER A 380 12.28 -38.72 -26.80
CA SER A 380 13.12 -37.62 -26.34
C SER A 380 13.30 -36.57 -27.44
N GLN A 381 13.38 -35.30 -27.05
CA GLN A 381 13.76 -34.19 -27.92
C GLN A 381 15.16 -33.69 -27.52
N ASP A 382 16.00 -33.42 -28.50
CA ASP A 382 17.32 -32.83 -28.26
C ASP A 382 17.19 -31.38 -27.80
N ILE A 383 17.82 -31.05 -26.67
CA ILE A 383 17.81 -29.69 -26.13
C ILE A 383 19.23 -29.14 -26.10
N ILE A 384 19.41 -28.03 -26.80
CA ILE A 384 20.66 -27.29 -26.88
C ILE A 384 20.79 -26.43 -25.62
N GLU A 385 21.70 -26.80 -24.71
CA GLU A 385 22.08 -25.94 -23.59
C GLU A 385 23.09 -24.90 -24.07
N SER A 386 22.62 -23.68 -24.33
CA SER A 386 23.49 -22.54 -24.62
C SER A 386 24.13 -22.03 -23.32
N GLY A 387 25.35 -22.47 -23.05
CA GLY A 387 26.20 -21.88 -22.01
C GLY A 387 27.28 -22.83 -21.52
N GLU A 388 28.53 -22.51 -21.86
CA GLU A 388 29.79 -23.21 -21.57
C GLU A 388 30.25 -24.18 -22.67
N LYS A 389 31.55 -24.12 -22.95
CA LYS A 389 32.26 -24.76 -24.07
C LYS A 389 32.26 -26.29 -23.93
N GLU A 390 31.15 -26.93 -24.28
CA GLU A 390 31.00 -28.31 -24.77
C GLU A 390 29.50 -28.53 -24.94
N ALA A 391 29.03 -28.72 -26.17
CA ALA A 391 27.61 -28.91 -26.46
C ALA A 391 27.13 -30.28 -25.92
N VAL A 392 26.78 -30.33 -24.64
CA VAL A 392 26.08 -31.48 -24.05
C VAL A 392 24.64 -31.42 -24.54
N ILE A 393 24.28 -32.31 -25.48
CA ILE A 393 22.91 -32.52 -25.93
C ILE A 393 22.15 -33.19 -24.79
N ALA A 394 21.47 -32.41 -23.97
CA ALA A 394 20.57 -32.97 -22.96
C ALA A 394 19.27 -33.39 -23.65
N LYS A 395 18.83 -34.63 -23.42
CA LYS A 395 17.58 -35.17 -23.95
C LYS A 395 16.43 -34.78 -23.02
N GLY A 396 15.51 -33.96 -23.51
CA GLY A 396 14.23 -33.66 -22.86
C GLY A 396 13.10 -34.51 -23.42
N VAL A 397 11.87 -34.28 -22.97
CA VAL A 397 10.70 -35.10 -23.35
C VAL A 397 9.89 -34.43 -24.47
N SER A 398 9.43 -35.22 -25.44
CA SER A 398 8.43 -34.79 -26.42
C SER A 398 7.03 -35.10 -25.89
N LEU A 399 6.34 -34.09 -25.33
CA LEU A 399 5.07 -34.28 -24.63
C LEU A 399 3.96 -34.87 -25.51
N ASN A 400 3.80 -34.40 -26.75
CA ASN A 400 2.74 -34.89 -27.64
C ASN A 400 2.92 -36.37 -27.97
N VAL A 401 4.16 -36.78 -28.27
CA VAL A 401 4.52 -38.17 -28.59
C VAL A 401 4.32 -39.06 -27.35
N CYS A 402 4.70 -38.60 -26.17
CA CYS A 402 4.46 -39.34 -24.93
C CYS A 402 2.98 -39.47 -24.57
N GLN A 403 2.16 -38.44 -24.82
CA GLN A 403 0.71 -38.50 -24.58
C GLN A 403 0.05 -39.57 -25.47
N ASP A 404 0.30 -39.53 -26.77
CA ASP A 404 -0.23 -40.50 -27.73
C ASP A 404 0.23 -41.94 -27.42
N LEU A 405 1.48 -42.09 -26.97
CA LEU A 405 2.04 -43.37 -26.54
C LEU A 405 1.30 -43.93 -25.32
N PHE A 406 1.10 -43.13 -24.28
CA PHE A 406 0.40 -43.58 -23.07
C PHE A 406 -1.07 -43.89 -23.34
N ASP A 407 -1.73 -43.18 -24.26
CA ASP A 407 -3.07 -43.51 -24.71
C ASP A 407 -3.12 -44.84 -25.48
N THR A 408 -2.12 -45.10 -26.32
CA THR A 408 -1.94 -46.39 -27.00
C THR A 408 -1.73 -47.53 -26.00
N PHE A 409 -0.96 -47.29 -24.94
CA PHE A 409 -0.75 -48.24 -23.86
C PHE A 409 -2.05 -48.56 -23.12
N ARG A 410 -2.81 -47.53 -22.71
CA ARG A 410 -4.11 -47.71 -22.05
C ARG A 410 -5.07 -48.53 -22.90
N LYS A 411 -5.16 -48.23 -24.20
CA LYS A 411 -5.99 -48.97 -25.15
C LYS A 411 -5.57 -50.44 -25.24
N THR A 412 -4.28 -50.71 -25.42
CA THR A 412 -3.75 -52.07 -25.56
C THR A 412 -3.99 -52.93 -24.32
N VAL A 413 -3.85 -52.35 -23.11
CA VAL A 413 -4.15 -53.05 -21.85
C VAL A 413 -5.65 -53.30 -21.69
N SER A 414 -6.49 -52.32 -22.06
CA SER A 414 -7.95 -52.43 -21.99
C SER A 414 -8.51 -53.48 -22.94
N ASP A 415 -7.93 -53.62 -24.14
CA ASP A 415 -8.27 -54.67 -25.11
C ASP A 415 -8.03 -56.08 -24.53
N GLY A 416 -7.12 -56.20 -23.56
CA GLY A 416 -6.85 -57.42 -22.80
C GLY A 416 -7.76 -57.66 -21.60
N GLY A 417 -8.74 -56.78 -21.34
CA GLY A 417 -9.64 -56.86 -20.18
C GLY A 417 -8.97 -56.56 -18.84
N LEU A 418 -7.85 -55.84 -18.85
CA LEU A 418 -7.07 -55.46 -17.66
C LEU A 418 -7.35 -54.00 -17.26
N ASN A 419 -7.37 -53.71 -15.96
CA ASN A 419 -7.44 -52.35 -15.46
C ASN A 419 -6.06 -51.67 -15.57
N TRP A 420 -6.00 -50.51 -16.23
CA TRP A 420 -4.77 -49.72 -16.41
C TRP A 420 -4.11 -49.32 -15.08
N GLN A 421 -4.90 -49.10 -14.04
CA GLN A 421 -4.40 -48.63 -12.74
C GLN A 421 -3.83 -49.76 -11.87
N GLU A 422 -4.14 -51.02 -12.17
CA GLU A 422 -3.78 -52.17 -11.31
C GLU A 422 -2.55 -52.91 -11.83
N LYS A 423 -1.43 -52.19 -12.01
CA LYS A 423 -0.19 -52.75 -12.57
C LYS A 423 0.51 -53.74 -11.62
N ASP A 424 0.10 -53.80 -10.35
CA ASP A 424 0.59 -54.77 -9.37
C ASP A 424 0.22 -56.23 -9.70
N TYR A 425 -0.77 -56.46 -10.57
CA TYR A 425 -1.09 -57.81 -11.06
C TYR A 425 -0.30 -58.21 -12.31
N TRP A 426 0.58 -57.34 -12.83
CA TRP A 426 1.46 -57.66 -13.96
C TRP A 426 2.60 -58.60 -13.52
N LEU A 427 3.26 -59.21 -14.51
CA LEU A 427 4.44 -60.05 -14.27
C LEU A 427 5.55 -59.23 -13.59
N LEU A 428 6.29 -59.79 -12.62
CA LEU A 428 7.35 -59.05 -11.90
C LEU A 428 8.39 -58.43 -12.85
N LYS A 429 8.80 -59.18 -13.87
CA LYS A 429 9.72 -58.71 -14.93
C LYS A 429 9.14 -57.59 -15.82
N ASP A 430 7.82 -57.47 -15.89
CA ASP A 430 7.16 -56.38 -16.62
C ASP A 430 7.00 -55.15 -15.72
N GLN A 431 6.77 -55.34 -14.42
CA GLN A 431 6.79 -54.25 -13.44
C GLN A 431 8.19 -53.61 -13.33
N GLU A 432 9.25 -54.41 -13.27
CA GLU A 432 10.64 -53.94 -13.23
C GLU A 432 10.96 -53.09 -14.46
N LEU A 433 10.74 -53.64 -15.66
CA LEU A 433 11.02 -52.95 -16.91
C LEU A 433 10.10 -51.72 -17.13
N TRP A 434 8.84 -51.76 -16.66
CA TRP A 434 7.96 -50.59 -16.65
C TRP A 434 8.52 -49.47 -15.77
N VAL A 435 8.95 -49.79 -14.55
CA VAL A 435 9.51 -48.82 -13.60
C VAL A 435 10.82 -48.22 -14.11
N GLU A 436 11.69 -49.01 -14.74
CA GLU A 436 12.91 -48.52 -15.39
C GLU A 436 12.59 -47.49 -16.47
N ASN A 437 11.64 -47.80 -17.36
CA ASN A 437 11.25 -46.90 -18.44
C ASN A 437 10.51 -45.65 -17.92
N LEU A 438 9.65 -45.81 -16.92
CA LEU A 438 8.98 -44.70 -16.23
C LEU A 438 10.00 -43.77 -15.57
N THR A 439 11.08 -44.34 -15.01
CA THR A 439 12.21 -43.58 -14.43
C THR A 439 12.96 -42.77 -15.50
N ILE A 440 13.16 -43.31 -16.70
CA ILE A 440 13.77 -42.59 -17.83
C ILE A 440 12.90 -41.38 -18.21
N THR A 441 11.62 -41.59 -18.48
CA THR A 441 10.70 -40.50 -18.85
C THR A 441 10.56 -39.46 -17.73
N TYR A 442 10.52 -39.89 -16.46
CA TYR A 442 10.55 -38.96 -15.32
C TYR A 442 11.81 -38.08 -15.35
N ASN A 443 13.00 -38.65 -15.58
CA ASN A 443 14.22 -37.86 -15.71
C ASN A 443 14.15 -36.85 -16.87
N GLU A 444 13.66 -37.24 -18.04
CA GLU A 444 13.54 -36.38 -19.23
C GLU A 444 12.57 -35.20 -19.02
N ILE A 445 11.46 -35.43 -18.31
CA ILE A 445 10.53 -34.36 -17.92
C ILE A 445 11.26 -33.36 -17.01
N PHE A 446 11.97 -33.83 -15.99
CA PHE A 446 12.67 -32.94 -15.07
C PHE A 446 13.86 -32.21 -15.71
N VAL A 447 14.51 -32.78 -16.74
CA VAL A 447 15.48 -32.06 -17.59
C VAL A 447 14.79 -30.90 -18.33
N SER A 448 13.63 -31.15 -18.93
CA SER A 448 12.85 -30.16 -19.68
C SER A 448 12.32 -29.04 -18.76
N LEU A 449 11.87 -29.40 -17.55
CA LEU A 449 11.49 -28.46 -16.50
C LEU A 449 12.68 -27.60 -16.06
N ARG A 450 13.86 -28.20 -15.87
CA ARG A 450 15.09 -27.46 -15.51
C ARG A 450 15.45 -26.40 -16.56
N GLN A 451 15.33 -26.71 -17.84
CA GLN A 451 15.62 -25.75 -18.90
C GLN A 451 14.53 -24.68 -19.04
N SER A 452 13.28 -25.04 -18.78
CA SER A 452 12.20 -24.06 -18.67
C SER A 452 12.44 -23.08 -17.51
N LEU A 453 12.98 -23.54 -16.37
CA LEU A 453 13.41 -22.65 -15.28
C LEU A 453 14.50 -21.66 -15.73
N ALA A 454 15.40 -22.06 -16.63
CA ALA A 454 16.43 -21.16 -17.16
C ALA A 454 15.88 -19.98 -17.98
N LYS A 455 14.64 -20.08 -18.47
CA LYS A 455 13.95 -19.05 -19.26
C LYS A 455 13.05 -18.14 -18.42
N ILE A 456 13.09 -18.21 -17.09
CA ILE A 456 12.13 -17.52 -16.21
C ILE A 456 12.10 -15.99 -16.42
N PHE A 457 13.25 -15.37 -16.71
CA PHE A 457 13.39 -13.93 -16.93
C PHE A 457 13.24 -13.49 -18.40
N ASN A 458 13.03 -14.41 -19.34
CA ASN A 458 12.88 -14.06 -20.76
C ASN A 458 11.54 -13.35 -21.01
N LEU A 459 11.60 -12.17 -21.62
CA LEU A 459 10.43 -11.33 -21.92
C LEU A 459 9.58 -11.90 -23.08
N HIS A 460 10.22 -12.53 -24.07
CA HIS A 460 9.57 -13.00 -25.31
C HIS A 460 9.16 -14.47 -25.30
N ASP A 461 9.95 -15.35 -24.68
CA ASP A 461 9.71 -16.80 -24.62
C ASP A 461 9.38 -17.25 -23.20
N LYS A 462 8.08 -17.21 -22.86
CA LYS A 462 7.60 -17.56 -21.50
C LYS A 462 7.68 -19.09 -21.30
N PRO A 463 8.24 -19.56 -20.17
CA PRO A 463 8.33 -20.99 -19.90
C PRO A 463 6.95 -21.63 -19.75
N ARG A 464 6.73 -22.74 -20.46
CA ARG A 464 5.47 -23.49 -20.47
C ARG A 464 5.54 -24.64 -19.47
N PHE A 465 5.29 -24.38 -18.19
CA PHE A 465 5.31 -25.43 -17.17
C PHE A 465 4.06 -26.31 -17.18
N GLY A 466 2.88 -25.73 -17.44
CA GLY A 466 1.58 -26.41 -17.34
C GLY A 466 1.53 -27.78 -18.04
N PRO A 467 1.87 -27.88 -19.34
CA PRO A 467 1.82 -29.15 -20.06
C PRO A 467 2.69 -30.27 -19.46
N TYR A 468 3.88 -29.93 -18.94
CA TYR A 468 4.76 -30.91 -18.30
C TYR A 468 4.21 -31.37 -16.94
N LEU A 469 3.62 -30.43 -16.16
CA LEU A 469 3.04 -30.73 -14.86
C LEU A 469 1.76 -31.57 -14.99
N GLU A 470 0.90 -31.25 -15.96
CA GLU A 470 -0.31 -32.01 -16.27
C GLU A 470 0.03 -33.44 -16.69
N PHE A 471 1.03 -33.62 -17.56
CA PHE A 471 1.47 -34.94 -17.97
C PHE A 471 2.03 -35.76 -16.81
N LEU A 472 2.87 -35.13 -15.97
CA LEU A 472 3.50 -35.75 -14.81
C LEU A 472 2.45 -36.20 -13.77
N ALA A 473 1.47 -35.34 -13.46
CA ALA A 473 0.38 -35.68 -12.55
C ALA A 473 -0.55 -36.76 -13.13
N ALA A 474 -0.92 -36.67 -14.41
CA ALA A 474 -1.90 -37.57 -15.02
C ALA A 474 -1.36 -38.96 -15.37
N ASN A 475 -0.05 -39.11 -15.59
CA ASN A 475 0.53 -40.36 -16.12
C ASN A 475 1.62 -40.99 -15.26
N ILE A 476 2.36 -40.21 -14.46
CA ILE A 476 3.54 -40.72 -13.76
C ILE A 476 3.29 -40.78 -12.25
N GLU A 477 2.95 -39.67 -11.61
CA GLU A 477 2.77 -39.62 -10.15
C GLU A 477 1.53 -40.40 -9.68
N THR A 478 0.52 -40.55 -10.55
CA THR A 478 -0.69 -41.34 -10.29
C THR A 478 -0.53 -42.83 -10.61
N ASP A 479 0.64 -43.27 -11.11
CA ASP A 479 0.89 -44.68 -11.43
C ASP A 479 1.08 -45.52 -10.16
N SER A 480 0.47 -46.72 -10.11
CA SER A 480 0.51 -47.58 -8.90
C SER A 480 1.93 -48.01 -8.51
N LEU A 481 2.86 -48.08 -9.48
CA LEU A 481 4.24 -48.48 -9.25
C LEU A 481 5.19 -47.30 -8.96
N PHE A 482 4.70 -46.06 -8.99
CA PHE A 482 5.52 -44.86 -8.73
C PHE A 482 6.18 -44.86 -7.35
N HIS A 483 5.56 -45.49 -6.35
CA HIS A 483 6.11 -45.66 -5.00
C HIS A 483 7.52 -46.31 -4.99
N ARG A 484 7.87 -47.11 -6.01
CA ARG A 484 9.22 -47.69 -6.16
C ARG A 484 10.25 -46.65 -6.58
N ILE A 485 9.85 -45.71 -7.43
CA ILE A 485 10.67 -44.56 -7.83
C ILE A 485 10.86 -43.62 -6.64
N GLU A 486 9.83 -43.38 -5.83
CA GLU A 486 9.94 -42.57 -4.61
C GLU A 486 10.94 -43.18 -3.62
N LYS A 487 10.87 -44.50 -3.39
CA LYS A 487 11.82 -45.24 -2.53
C LYS A 487 13.28 -45.16 -3.01
N SER A 488 13.51 -44.99 -4.32
CA SER A 488 14.86 -44.79 -4.87
C SER A 488 15.51 -43.45 -4.47
N GLY A 489 14.72 -42.51 -3.93
CA GLY A 489 15.16 -41.17 -3.57
C GLY A 489 15.40 -40.23 -4.76
N LEU A 490 15.03 -40.64 -5.97
CA LEU A 490 15.18 -39.85 -7.19
C LEU A 490 14.42 -38.50 -7.16
N PRO A 491 13.17 -38.40 -6.65
CA PRO A 491 12.48 -37.12 -6.54
C PRO A 491 13.27 -36.09 -5.73
N LYS A 492 13.77 -36.47 -4.54
CA LYS A 492 14.62 -35.61 -3.68
C LYS A 492 15.92 -35.18 -4.36
N LYS A 493 16.50 -36.03 -5.23
CA LYS A 493 17.69 -35.64 -6.03
C LYS A 493 17.32 -34.56 -7.04
N TRP A 494 16.15 -34.64 -7.68
CA TRP A 494 15.67 -33.63 -8.62
C TRP A 494 15.25 -32.33 -7.94
N GLU A 495 14.63 -32.39 -6.76
CA GLU A 495 14.36 -31.19 -5.94
C GLU A 495 15.64 -30.38 -5.71
N LYS A 496 16.73 -31.04 -5.29
CA LYS A 496 18.05 -30.41 -5.13
C LYS A 496 18.61 -29.85 -6.45
N ARG A 497 18.47 -30.58 -7.57
CA ARG A 497 18.96 -30.14 -8.89
C ARG A 497 18.21 -28.92 -9.42
N LEU A 498 16.88 -28.92 -9.33
CA LEU A 498 16.05 -27.78 -9.74
C LEU A 498 16.31 -26.56 -8.86
N THR A 499 16.48 -26.77 -7.55
CA THR A 499 16.88 -25.71 -6.63
C THR A 499 18.21 -25.11 -7.06
N LYS A 500 19.25 -25.93 -7.27
CA LYS A 500 20.58 -25.47 -7.74
C LYS A 500 20.52 -24.77 -9.10
N ALA A 501 19.67 -25.23 -10.01
CA ALA A 501 19.46 -24.59 -11.31
C ALA A 501 18.85 -23.19 -11.12
N LEU A 502 17.83 -23.04 -10.28
CA LEU A 502 17.25 -21.74 -9.96
C LEU A 502 18.27 -20.80 -9.30
N LEU A 503 19.14 -21.33 -8.41
CA LEU A 503 20.24 -20.53 -7.83
C LEU A 503 21.18 -19.99 -8.92
N LYS A 504 21.57 -20.82 -9.90
CA LYS A 504 22.44 -20.41 -11.02
C LYS A 504 21.76 -19.34 -11.90
N VAL A 505 20.45 -19.48 -12.15
CA VAL A 505 19.67 -18.52 -12.94
C VAL A 505 19.53 -17.18 -12.23
N ALA A 506 19.27 -17.18 -10.92
CA ALA A 506 19.24 -15.96 -10.12
C ALA A 506 20.60 -15.26 -10.08
N GLY A 507 21.69 -16.02 -9.94
CA GLY A 507 23.06 -15.49 -9.98
C GLY A 507 23.40 -14.83 -11.33
N ARG A 508 23.10 -15.50 -12.44
CA ARG A 508 23.30 -14.94 -13.79
C ARG A 508 22.49 -13.66 -14.01
N ARG A 509 21.24 -13.62 -13.56
CA ARG A 509 20.40 -12.41 -13.66
C ARG A 509 20.99 -11.25 -12.85
N TYR A 510 21.60 -11.53 -11.70
CA TYR A 510 22.31 -10.52 -10.94
C TYR A 510 23.57 -10.03 -11.66
N GLU A 511 24.35 -10.93 -12.28
CA GLU A 511 25.49 -10.56 -13.12
C GLU A 511 25.07 -9.61 -14.26
N GLU A 512 23.93 -9.86 -14.92
CA GLU A 512 23.37 -8.96 -15.94
C GLU A 512 23.04 -7.55 -15.38
N TYR A 513 22.61 -7.44 -14.12
CA TYR A 513 22.43 -6.12 -13.48
C TYR A 513 23.77 -5.40 -13.32
N MET A 514 24.82 -6.13 -12.93
CA MET A 514 26.16 -5.58 -12.71
C MET A 514 26.90 -5.26 -14.01
N GLU A 515 26.65 -5.96 -15.11
CA GLU A 515 27.21 -5.66 -16.44
C GLU A 515 26.75 -4.30 -16.97
N ASN A 516 25.55 -3.87 -16.59
CA ASN A 516 25.01 -2.56 -16.97
C ASN A 516 25.61 -1.40 -16.15
N LEU A 517 26.45 -1.68 -15.15
CA LEU A 517 27.09 -0.65 -14.33
C LEU A 517 28.35 -0.10 -15.01
N PRO A 518 28.47 1.21 -15.22
CA PRO A 518 29.71 1.82 -15.71
C PRO A 518 30.86 1.54 -14.74
N ARG A 519 32.00 1.08 -15.26
CA ARG A 519 33.24 0.84 -14.48
C ARG A 519 34.20 2.04 -14.48
N ASP A 520 33.82 3.11 -15.20
CA ASP A 520 34.58 4.33 -15.37
C ASP A 520 34.13 5.41 -14.36
N GLU A 521 34.76 6.59 -14.39
CA GLU A 521 34.45 7.72 -13.50
C GLU A 521 33.04 8.31 -13.67
N THR A 522 32.28 7.84 -14.67
CA THR A 522 30.89 8.22 -14.97
C THR A 522 29.87 7.59 -14.01
N LEU A 523 30.31 6.70 -13.11
CA LEU A 523 29.44 6.07 -12.10
C LEU A 523 28.79 7.11 -11.19
N ASN A 524 27.47 7.28 -11.34
CA ASN A 524 26.59 8.08 -10.51
C ASN A 524 25.56 7.22 -9.72
N VAL A 525 25.00 7.80 -8.66
CA VAL A 525 23.93 7.31 -7.79
C VAL A 525 22.69 6.85 -8.57
N LEU A 526 22.36 7.50 -9.69
CA LEU A 526 21.26 7.10 -10.57
C LEU A 526 21.40 5.68 -11.15
N HIS A 527 22.62 5.20 -11.39
CA HIS A 527 22.82 3.83 -11.86
C HIS A 527 22.49 2.80 -10.76
N LEU A 528 22.72 3.15 -9.50
CA LEU A 528 22.33 2.31 -8.37
C LEU A 528 20.80 2.25 -8.23
N LEU A 529 20.12 3.36 -8.50
CA LEU A 529 18.67 3.44 -8.52
C LEU A 529 18.06 2.54 -9.62
N ASP A 530 18.59 2.61 -10.85
CA ASP A 530 18.14 1.74 -11.96
C ASP A 530 18.30 0.24 -11.64
N ILE A 531 19.39 -0.15 -10.96
CA ILE A 531 19.57 -1.53 -10.50
C ILE A 531 18.52 -1.91 -9.44
N CYS A 532 18.25 -1.02 -8.48
CA CYS A 532 17.21 -1.26 -7.47
C CYS A 532 15.83 -1.44 -8.15
N ASP A 533 15.47 -0.58 -9.09
CA ASP A 533 14.20 -0.63 -9.80
C ASP A 533 14.04 -1.91 -10.63
N LYS A 534 15.07 -2.31 -11.37
CA LYS A 534 15.09 -3.57 -12.12
C LYS A 534 14.96 -4.78 -11.20
N LEU A 535 15.72 -4.80 -10.10
CA LEU A 535 15.70 -5.87 -9.11
C LEU A 535 14.30 -6.00 -8.47
N ILE A 536 13.74 -4.89 -7.98
CA ILE A 536 12.42 -4.84 -7.36
C ILE A 536 11.34 -5.21 -8.38
N GLY A 537 11.44 -4.71 -9.62
CA GLY A 537 10.53 -5.02 -10.72
C GLY A 537 10.50 -6.52 -11.04
N ASP A 538 11.66 -7.15 -11.15
CA ASP A 538 11.77 -8.60 -11.41
C ASP A 538 11.20 -9.43 -10.26
N ILE A 539 11.46 -9.05 -9.00
CA ILE A 539 10.87 -9.73 -7.83
C ILE A 539 9.34 -9.60 -7.83
N LYS A 540 8.79 -8.41 -8.05
CA LYS A 540 7.34 -8.17 -8.10
C LYS A 540 6.68 -8.96 -9.24
N ASN A 541 7.31 -9.02 -10.41
CA ASN A 541 6.83 -9.79 -11.56
C ASN A 541 6.80 -11.29 -11.27
N LEU A 542 7.86 -11.82 -10.65
CA LEU A 542 7.91 -13.23 -10.25
C LEU A 542 6.89 -13.57 -9.16
N GLN A 543 6.68 -12.68 -8.18
CA GLN A 543 5.68 -12.87 -7.12
C GLN A 543 4.25 -12.91 -7.68
N LYS A 544 3.93 -12.05 -8.65
CA LYS A 544 2.63 -12.06 -9.35
C LYS A 544 2.42 -13.36 -10.12
N LYS A 545 3.47 -13.87 -10.77
CA LYS A 545 3.42 -15.05 -11.66
C LYS A 545 3.45 -16.38 -10.90
N TYR A 546 4.21 -16.47 -9.81
CA TYR A 546 4.41 -17.70 -9.04
C TYR A 546 4.07 -17.48 -7.56
N LYS A 547 2.77 -17.43 -7.27
CA LYS A 547 2.25 -17.23 -5.89
C LYS A 547 2.52 -18.43 -4.98
N ASN A 548 2.45 -19.64 -5.53
CA ASN A 548 2.65 -20.89 -4.82
C ASN A 548 4.04 -21.47 -5.14
N PRO A 549 4.63 -22.26 -4.22
CA PRO A 549 5.85 -22.99 -4.52
C PRO A 549 5.69 -23.86 -5.76
N PHE A 550 6.61 -23.71 -6.72
CA PHE A 550 6.68 -24.55 -7.89
C PHE A 550 6.93 -26.00 -7.46
N LEU A 551 6.10 -26.94 -7.97
CA LEU A 551 6.07 -28.34 -7.54
C LEU A 551 5.87 -28.53 -6.03
N GLY A 552 5.30 -27.55 -5.31
CA GLY A 552 5.05 -27.63 -3.86
C GLY A 552 6.26 -27.41 -2.96
N PHE A 553 7.49 -27.50 -3.48
CA PHE A 553 8.72 -27.36 -2.68
C PHE A 553 9.59 -26.14 -3.05
N LEU A 554 9.48 -25.57 -4.26
CA LEU A 554 10.38 -24.53 -4.76
C LEU A 554 9.71 -23.15 -4.83
N PRO A 555 9.84 -22.28 -3.81
CA PRO A 555 9.26 -20.94 -3.84
C PRO A 555 10.08 -20.00 -4.73
N VAL A 556 9.79 -20.03 -6.04
CA VAL A 556 10.59 -19.34 -7.09
C VAL A 556 10.88 -17.88 -6.75
N ALA A 557 9.85 -17.09 -6.47
CA ALA A 557 10.01 -15.66 -6.17
C ALA A 557 10.84 -15.43 -4.90
N LYS A 558 10.60 -16.20 -3.83
CA LYS A 558 11.33 -16.07 -2.55
C LYS A 558 12.80 -16.45 -2.70
N THR A 559 13.10 -17.54 -3.41
CA THR A 559 14.47 -18.02 -3.62
C THR A 559 15.28 -17.03 -4.47
N VAL A 560 14.70 -16.53 -5.57
CA VAL A 560 15.35 -15.51 -6.42
C VAL A 560 15.60 -14.23 -5.64
N ALA A 561 14.59 -13.73 -4.92
CA ALA A 561 14.70 -12.54 -4.11
C ALA A 561 15.82 -12.67 -3.06
N SER A 562 15.88 -13.80 -2.33
CA SER A 562 16.91 -14.03 -1.29
C SER A 562 18.34 -13.97 -1.82
N ILE A 563 18.59 -14.46 -3.03
CA ILE A 563 19.93 -14.46 -3.63
C ILE A 563 20.27 -13.08 -4.18
N THR A 564 19.40 -12.53 -5.02
CA THR A 564 19.65 -11.25 -5.70
C THR A 564 19.80 -10.11 -4.71
N THR A 565 18.92 -10.03 -3.70
CA THR A 565 19.03 -9.03 -2.63
C THR A 565 20.24 -9.27 -1.72
N GLY A 566 20.60 -10.52 -1.44
CA GLY A 566 21.78 -10.85 -0.63
C GLY A 566 23.11 -10.51 -1.31
N MET A 567 23.23 -10.79 -2.60
CA MET A 567 24.37 -10.37 -3.42
C MET A 567 24.43 -8.84 -3.53
N PHE A 568 23.30 -8.20 -3.85
CA PHE A 568 23.21 -6.75 -3.94
C PHE A 568 23.55 -6.03 -2.63
N ALA A 569 23.07 -6.51 -1.49
CA ALA A 569 23.41 -5.94 -0.18
C ALA A 569 24.93 -5.95 0.08
N SER A 570 25.66 -6.91 -0.51
CA SER A 570 27.11 -7.02 -0.39
C SER A 570 27.85 -6.00 -1.25
N ASP A 571 27.38 -5.81 -2.48
CA ASP A 571 28.04 -4.91 -3.43
C ASP A 571 27.63 -3.45 -3.25
N ALA A 572 26.41 -3.18 -2.78
CA ALA A 572 25.86 -1.83 -2.61
C ALA A 572 26.75 -0.93 -1.73
N LYS A 573 27.34 -1.48 -0.65
CA LYS A 573 28.28 -0.75 0.20
C LYS A 573 29.52 -0.31 -0.57
N MET A 574 30.08 -1.20 -1.38
CA MET A 574 31.28 -0.94 -2.16
C MET A 574 31.01 0.09 -3.27
N ILE A 575 29.87 -0.04 -3.96
CA ILE A 575 29.43 0.89 -5.00
C ILE A 575 29.24 2.30 -4.42
N LEU A 576 28.51 2.43 -3.31
CA LEU A 576 28.30 3.74 -2.65
C LEU A 576 29.60 4.38 -2.18
N SER A 577 30.51 3.58 -1.59
CA SER A 577 31.83 4.06 -1.16
C SER A 577 32.67 4.51 -2.36
N HIS A 578 32.57 3.82 -3.50
CA HIS A 578 33.25 4.20 -4.72
C HIS A 578 32.70 5.50 -5.30
N ILE A 579 31.37 5.65 -5.38
CA ILE A 579 30.72 6.89 -5.83
C ILE A 579 31.17 8.08 -4.97
N GLN A 580 31.14 7.93 -3.64
CA GLN A 580 31.54 9.00 -2.73
C GLN A 580 33.01 9.41 -2.94
N ASN A 581 33.90 8.45 -3.17
CA ASN A 581 35.32 8.72 -3.45
C ASN A 581 35.53 9.37 -4.82
N SER A 582 34.78 8.95 -5.84
CA SER A 582 34.84 9.52 -7.19
C SER A 582 34.32 10.96 -7.22
N CYS A 583 33.21 11.26 -6.52
CA CYS A 583 32.69 12.62 -6.35
C CYS A 583 33.70 13.53 -5.62
N LYS A 584 34.35 13.03 -4.55
CA LYS A 584 35.40 13.77 -3.83
C LYS A 584 36.61 14.13 -4.72
N ARG A 585 37.01 13.23 -5.63
CA ARG A 585 38.12 13.51 -6.59
C ARG A 585 37.73 14.57 -7.62
N ARG A 586 36.47 14.59 -8.06
CA ARG A 586 35.93 15.56 -9.02
C ARG A 586 35.52 16.89 -8.37
N ASN A 587 35.58 16.99 -7.04
CA ASN A 587 35.10 18.12 -6.26
C ASN A 587 33.59 18.41 -6.51
N GLU A 588 32.81 17.36 -6.77
CA GLU A 588 31.37 17.40 -6.96
C GLU A 588 30.66 16.86 -5.71
N THR A 589 29.50 17.42 -5.37
CA THR A 589 28.63 16.90 -4.32
C THR A 589 27.48 16.10 -4.92
N ILE A 590 27.09 15.02 -4.25
CA ILE A 590 25.90 14.26 -4.63
C ILE A 590 24.68 15.12 -4.32
N PRO A 591 23.76 15.35 -5.27
CA PRO A 591 22.51 16.05 -5.00
C PRO A 591 21.74 15.36 -3.88
N VAL A 592 21.30 16.15 -2.90
CA VAL A 592 20.64 15.64 -1.69
C VAL A 592 19.35 14.89 -2.03
N SER A 593 18.62 15.33 -3.05
CA SER A 593 17.41 14.66 -3.55
C SER A 593 17.70 13.24 -4.03
N ASP A 594 18.72 13.07 -4.87
CA ASP A 594 19.09 11.78 -5.46
C ASP A 594 19.57 10.80 -4.38
N ALA A 595 20.31 11.30 -3.39
CA ALA A 595 20.76 10.50 -2.26
C ALA A 595 19.60 9.95 -1.42
N LEU A 596 18.56 10.76 -1.16
CA LEU A 596 17.37 10.33 -0.42
C LEU A 596 16.51 9.35 -1.23
N GLU A 597 16.44 9.51 -2.55
CA GLU A 597 15.71 8.57 -3.42
C GLU A 597 16.37 7.18 -3.46
N VAL A 598 17.71 7.17 -3.48
CA VAL A 598 18.47 5.92 -3.36
C VAL A 598 18.33 5.29 -1.98
N TYR A 599 18.32 6.07 -0.89
CA TYR A 599 18.01 5.53 0.44
C TYR A 599 16.69 4.78 0.44
N LYS A 600 15.62 5.38 -0.12
CA LYS A 600 14.30 4.75 -0.18
C LYS A 600 14.28 3.45 -0.99
N SER A 601 14.96 3.44 -2.14
CA SER A 601 15.06 2.25 -2.98
C SER A 601 15.84 1.14 -2.27
N LEU A 602 16.93 1.48 -1.59
CA LEU A 602 17.72 0.55 -0.78
C LEU A 602 16.96 0.04 0.45
N GLN A 603 16.11 0.87 1.05
CA GLN A 603 15.22 0.47 2.13
C GLN A 603 14.22 -0.59 1.64
N GLU A 604 13.57 -0.38 0.49
CA GLU A 604 12.65 -1.39 -0.08
C GLU A 604 13.40 -2.71 -0.35
N VAL A 605 14.63 -2.65 -0.87
CA VAL A 605 15.47 -3.84 -1.05
C VAL A 605 15.82 -4.52 0.28
N ARG A 606 16.14 -3.76 1.32
CA ARG A 606 16.42 -4.26 2.67
C ARG A 606 15.19 -4.94 3.29
N ASP A 607 14.01 -4.34 3.14
CA ASP A 607 12.76 -4.90 3.65
C ASP A 607 12.43 -6.22 2.96
N ILE A 608 12.59 -6.29 1.64
CA ILE A 608 12.47 -7.54 0.88
C ILE A 608 13.49 -8.56 1.39
N TYR A 609 14.75 -8.17 1.56
CA TYR A 609 15.83 -9.04 2.05
C TYR A 609 15.50 -9.66 3.42
N TYR A 610 14.94 -8.88 4.34
CA TYR A 610 14.50 -9.33 5.66
C TYR A 610 13.31 -10.30 5.60
N GLN A 611 12.35 -10.06 4.70
CA GLN A 611 11.20 -10.95 4.52
C GLN A 611 11.57 -12.33 3.94
N VAL A 612 12.57 -12.38 3.06
CA VAL A 612 12.90 -13.60 2.32
C VAL A 612 13.99 -14.45 2.98
N THR A 613 14.78 -13.87 3.89
CA THR A 613 15.95 -14.55 4.49
C THR A 613 15.62 -15.12 5.89
N PRO A 614 15.64 -16.46 6.07
CA PRO A 614 15.10 -17.12 7.26
C PRO A 614 15.97 -17.09 8.54
N LYS A 615 17.14 -16.45 8.55
CA LYS A 615 18.04 -16.36 9.71
C LYS A 615 18.38 -14.90 9.97
N ASN A 616 17.91 -14.31 11.09
CA ASN A 616 18.13 -12.92 11.54
C ASN A 616 19.16 -12.14 10.69
N PRO A 617 18.76 -11.71 9.49
CA PRO A 617 19.71 -11.24 8.51
C PRO A 617 20.15 -9.84 8.92
N LYS A 618 21.45 -9.61 9.10
CA LYS A 618 21.97 -8.25 9.22
C LYS A 618 22.24 -7.75 7.81
N PHE A 619 21.66 -6.59 7.48
CA PHE A 619 22.03 -5.89 6.25
C PHE A 619 23.51 -5.50 6.37
N GLN A 620 24.26 -5.58 5.27
CA GLN A 620 25.73 -5.61 5.35
C GLN A 620 26.38 -4.32 5.88
N PHE A 621 25.63 -3.21 5.85
CA PHE A 621 26.03 -1.91 6.38
C PHE A 621 24.82 -1.16 6.92
N ASP A 622 25.09 -0.13 7.70
CA ASP A 622 24.06 0.76 8.23
C ASP A 622 23.68 1.80 7.16
N LEU A 623 22.45 1.70 6.64
CA LEU A 623 21.94 2.62 5.62
C LEU A 623 21.75 4.01 6.22
N GLU A 624 21.11 4.08 7.38
CA GLU A 624 20.79 5.31 8.08
C GLU A 624 22.08 6.09 8.39
N ALA A 625 23.11 5.44 8.93
CA ALA A 625 24.39 6.10 9.21
C ALA A 625 25.09 6.67 7.95
N PHE A 626 24.97 6.02 6.80
CA PHE A 626 25.57 6.51 5.54
C PHE A 626 24.80 7.69 4.95
N PHE A 627 23.46 7.63 4.97
CA PHE A 627 22.62 8.64 4.33
C PHE A 627 22.26 9.82 5.25
N PHE A 628 22.45 9.69 6.57
CA PHE A 628 22.14 10.75 7.55
C PHE A 628 22.80 12.10 7.25
N PRO A 629 24.07 12.21 6.82
CA PRO A 629 24.67 13.50 6.47
C PRO A 629 23.90 14.25 5.37
N PHE A 630 23.34 13.54 4.40
CA PHE A 630 22.53 14.14 3.33
C PHE A 630 21.15 14.58 3.85
N LEU A 631 20.51 13.75 4.68
CA LEU A 631 19.25 14.12 5.34
C LEU A 631 19.43 15.33 6.26
N ASN A 632 20.56 15.39 6.97
CA ASN A 632 20.91 16.50 7.83
C ASN A 632 21.20 17.79 7.03
N ALA A 633 21.91 17.69 5.91
CA ALA A 633 22.12 18.82 5.00
C ALA A 633 20.80 19.32 4.39
N TRP A 634 19.88 18.41 4.02
CA TRP A 634 18.54 18.76 3.56
C TRP A 634 17.77 19.59 4.60
N ALA A 635 17.84 19.18 5.87
CA ALA A 635 17.21 19.89 6.98
C ALA A 635 17.89 21.25 7.25
N GLU A 636 19.20 21.35 7.12
CA GLU A 636 19.94 22.62 7.27
C GLU A 636 19.61 23.62 6.16
N GLU A 637 19.49 23.15 4.91
CA GLU A 637 19.04 23.96 3.77
C GLU A 637 17.58 24.43 3.90
N SER A 638 16.80 23.84 4.82
CA SER A 638 15.38 24.18 4.97
C SER A 638 15.17 25.58 5.58
N ASP A 639 16.07 26.08 6.43
CA ASP A 639 15.94 27.41 7.05
C ASP A 639 15.95 28.53 6.00
N GLU A 640 16.93 28.50 5.10
CA GLU A 640 17.07 29.50 4.05
C GLU A 640 15.91 29.42 3.04
N LYS A 641 15.54 28.20 2.62
CA LYS A 641 14.44 27.98 1.68
C LYS A 641 13.10 28.45 2.25
N LEU A 642 12.78 28.10 3.51
CA LEU A 642 11.55 28.53 4.15
C LEU A 642 11.52 30.05 4.35
N ARG A 643 12.63 30.67 4.76
CA ARG A 643 12.73 32.14 4.88
C ARG A 643 12.47 32.85 3.55
N ASN A 644 13.06 32.36 2.46
CA ASN A 644 12.85 32.91 1.13
C ASN A 644 11.38 32.78 0.69
N ILE A 645 10.76 31.63 0.98
CA ILE A 645 9.34 31.39 0.70
C ILE A 645 8.43 32.36 1.46
N VAL A 646 8.71 32.60 2.74
CA VAL A 646 7.95 33.58 3.54
C VAL A 646 8.12 34.99 2.97
N SER A 647 9.34 35.37 2.60
CA SER A 647 9.62 36.68 1.98
C SER A 647 8.83 36.87 0.67
N GLU A 648 8.82 35.86 -0.19
CA GLU A 648 8.07 35.91 -1.46
C GLU A 648 6.56 35.88 -1.25
N ALA A 649 6.05 35.14 -0.26
CA ALA A 649 4.64 35.15 0.12
C ALA A 649 4.21 36.53 0.60
N LEU A 650 5.00 37.18 1.48
CA LEU A 650 4.71 38.53 1.99
C LEU A 650 4.76 39.61 0.90
N LYS A 651 5.64 39.50 -0.10
CA LYS A 651 5.70 40.44 -1.23
C LYS A 651 4.49 40.34 -2.16
N LYS A 652 3.91 39.15 -2.28
CA LYS A 652 2.76 38.87 -3.15
C LYS A 652 1.41 39.06 -2.43
N ASP A 653 1.43 39.26 -1.12
CA ASP A 653 0.22 39.40 -0.31
C ASP A 653 -0.46 40.75 -0.60
N ASP A 654 -1.75 40.69 -0.92
CA ASP A 654 -2.62 41.84 -1.15
C ASP A 654 -3.40 42.26 0.11
N TYR A 655 -3.24 41.52 1.21
CA TYR A 655 -3.92 41.75 2.49
C TYR A 655 -5.45 41.83 2.35
N GLN A 656 -6.01 41.09 1.40
CA GLN A 656 -7.45 40.89 1.28
C GLN A 656 -7.90 39.66 2.07
N PRO A 657 -9.06 39.73 2.76
CA PRO A 657 -9.60 38.57 3.46
C PRO A 657 -10.03 37.50 2.45
N ILE A 658 -9.79 36.22 2.78
CA ILE A 658 -10.23 35.09 1.94
C ILE A 658 -11.76 35.08 1.84
N GLU A 659 -12.43 35.26 2.98
CA GLU A 659 -13.88 35.25 3.09
C GLU A 659 -14.30 36.17 4.24
N LEU A 660 -15.16 37.15 3.97
CA LEU A 660 -15.60 38.14 4.97
C LEU A 660 -16.68 37.58 5.92
N GLU A 661 -17.55 36.70 5.41
CA GLU A 661 -18.68 36.15 6.18
C GLU A 661 -18.20 35.24 7.33
N GLU A 662 -17.16 34.43 7.09
CA GLU A 662 -16.61 33.53 8.10
C GLU A 662 -15.46 34.19 8.87
N SER A 663 -15.69 34.46 10.15
CA SER A 663 -14.73 35.09 11.07
C SER A 663 -13.33 34.46 11.03
N SER A 664 -13.26 33.13 11.02
CA SER A 664 -12.00 32.36 11.03
C SER A 664 -11.15 32.54 9.76
N LYS A 665 -11.74 33.02 8.65
CA LYS A 665 -11.13 33.16 7.32
C LYS A 665 -10.91 34.61 6.89
N ARG A 666 -11.00 35.57 7.81
CA ARG A 666 -10.72 36.99 7.55
C ARG A 666 -9.21 37.30 7.40
N ASN A 667 -8.36 36.29 7.39
CA ASN A 667 -6.94 36.40 7.06
C ASN A 667 -6.71 36.35 5.54
N SER A 668 -5.53 36.78 5.09
CA SER A 668 -5.10 36.67 3.70
C SER A 668 -4.64 35.26 3.34
N ARG A 669 -4.53 35.00 2.03
CA ARG A 669 -4.11 33.70 1.49
C ARG A 669 -2.65 33.36 1.77
N ALA A 670 -1.79 34.36 2.03
CA ALA A 670 -0.36 34.15 2.23
C ALA A 670 -0.04 33.16 3.37
N VAL A 671 -0.83 33.18 4.45
CA VAL A 671 -0.67 32.26 5.59
C VAL A 671 -0.89 30.80 5.16
N LEU A 672 -1.89 30.55 4.33
CA LEU A 672 -2.20 29.20 3.83
C LEU A 672 -1.09 28.67 2.92
N ASP A 673 -0.51 29.53 2.07
CA ASP A 673 0.56 29.15 1.16
C ASP A 673 1.83 28.77 1.93
N ILE A 674 2.21 29.56 2.95
CA ILE A 674 3.34 29.27 3.85
C ILE A 674 3.16 27.90 4.52
N PHE A 675 2.00 27.65 5.13
CA PHE A 675 1.78 26.38 5.82
C PHE A 675 1.60 25.18 4.88
N THR A 676 1.13 25.40 3.65
CA THR A 676 1.08 24.34 2.65
C THR A 676 2.47 23.82 2.33
N ILE A 677 3.44 24.73 2.22
CA ILE A 677 4.85 24.38 1.99
C ILE A 677 5.45 23.71 3.23
N ILE A 678 5.23 24.24 4.44
CA ILE A 678 5.69 23.62 5.68
C ILE A 678 5.20 22.16 5.79
N ARG A 679 3.91 21.90 5.48
CA ARG A 679 3.36 20.54 5.46
C ARG A 679 4.04 19.64 4.43
N GLN A 680 4.43 20.17 3.27
CA GLN A 680 5.17 19.40 2.25
C GLN A 680 6.55 18.94 2.76
N TYR A 681 7.28 19.78 3.51
CA TYR A 681 8.56 19.38 4.11
C TYR A 681 8.42 18.16 5.01
N PHE A 682 7.44 18.15 5.91
CA PHE A 682 7.23 16.99 6.76
C PHE A 682 6.64 15.80 6.02
N ALA A 683 5.81 16.02 4.99
CA ALA A 683 5.33 14.93 4.13
C ALA A 683 6.49 14.24 3.39
N ILE A 684 7.52 14.99 2.98
CA ILE A 684 8.75 14.43 2.40
C ILE A 684 9.46 13.57 3.43
N LEU A 685 9.66 14.05 4.66
CA LEU A 685 10.32 13.30 5.73
C LEU A 685 9.55 12.00 6.07
N ASN A 686 8.23 12.07 6.22
CA ASN A 686 7.39 10.89 6.44
C ASN A 686 7.43 9.90 5.26
N LYS A 687 7.47 10.40 4.03
CA LYS A 687 7.58 9.57 2.82
C LYS A 687 8.93 8.82 2.74
N GLN A 688 9.98 9.31 3.41
CA GLN A 688 11.26 8.60 3.50
C GLN A 688 11.20 7.37 4.41
N GLY A 689 10.27 7.30 5.37
CA GLY A 689 10.11 6.12 6.23
C GLY A 689 11.37 5.77 7.03
N TRP A 690 12.13 6.78 7.48
CA TRP A 690 13.42 6.60 8.16
C TRP A 690 13.28 5.73 9.42
N GLN A 691 14.15 4.72 9.56
CA GLN A 691 14.00 3.70 10.61
C GLN A 691 14.71 4.05 11.93
N ASP A 692 15.72 4.91 11.91
CA ASP A 692 16.41 5.35 13.13
C ASP A 692 15.59 6.46 13.83
N GLU A 693 14.99 6.12 14.97
CA GLU A 693 14.13 7.02 15.74
C GLU A 693 14.89 8.25 16.26
N PHE A 694 16.13 8.08 16.71
CA PHE A 694 16.95 9.18 17.24
C PHE A 694 17.28 10.20 16.14
N GLN A 695 17.76 9.71 14.99
CA GLN A 695 18.05 10.56 13.85
C GLN A 695 16.80 11.26 13.34
N THR A 696 15.67 10.55 13.29
CA THR A 696 14.37 11.10 12.89
C THR A 696 13.96 12.25 13.82
N SER A 697 13.97 12.03 15.13
CA SER A 697 13.64 13.05 16.15
C SER A 697 14.56 14.27 16.05
N LYS A 698 15.86 14.06 15.76
CA LYS A 698 16.82 15.14 15.54
C LYS A 698 16.49 15.98 14.30
N ILE A 699 16.10 15.35 13.19
CA ILE A 699 15.70 16.05 11.96
C ILE A 699 14.37 16.77 12.14
N TYR A 700 13.39 16.16 12.81
CA TYR A 700 12.14 16.83 13.18
C TYR A 700 12.41 18.09 14.00
N THR A 701 13.29 18.00 15.01
CA THR A 701 13.65 19.15 15.85
C THR A 701 14.33 20.26 15.04
N LYS A 702 15.20 19.92 14.07
CA LYS A 702 15.81 20.90 13.15
C LYS A 702 14.79 21.58 12.24
N LEU A 703 13.85 20.82 11.66
CA LEU A 703 12.78 21.41 10.84
C LEU A 703 11.88 22.33 11.66
N LEU A 704 11.52 21.92 12.87
CA LEU A 704 10.79 22.76 13.82
C LEU A 704 11.56 24.04 14.14
N GLN A 705 12.90 23.96 14.27
CA GLN A 705 13.76 25.12 14.50
C GLN A 705 13.66 26.11 13.34
N SER A 706 13.71 25.61 12.10
CA SER A 706 13.52 26.44 10.91
C SER A 706 12.14 27.08 10.84
N ILE A 707 11.08 26.37 11.24
CA ILE A 707 9.72 26.91 11.33
C ILE A 707 9.61 27.98 12.41
N SER A 708 10.26 27.79 13.55
CA SER A 708 10.32 28.78 14.63
C SER A 708 11.01 30.06 14.19
N ASN A 709 12.13 29.95 13.48
CA ASN A 709 12.81 31.09 12.86
C ASN A 709 11.92 31.78 11.81
N CYS A 710 11.15 31.02 11.04
CA CYS A 710 10.18 31.58 10.09
C CYS A 710 9.03 32.31 10.78
N ALA A 711 8.49 31.77 11.87
CA ALA A 711 7.44 32.40 12.67
C ALA A 711 7.93 33.73 13.27
N LEU A 712 9.16 33.76 13.79
CA LEU A 712 9.82 34.98 14.27
C LEU A 712 9.95 36.02 13.16
N PHE A 713 10.55 35.64 12.03
CA PHE A 713 10.72 36.54 10.88
C PHE A 713 9.37 37.07 10.36
N TYR A 714 8.36 36.20 10.24
CA TYR A 714 7.03 36.59 9.83
C TYR A 714 6.40 37.59 10.82
N SER A 715 6.46 37.28 12.11
CA SER A 715 5.90 38.13 13.18
C SER A 715 6.53 39.53 13.19
N GLU A 716 7.85 39.63 12.99
CA GLU A 716 8.58 40.89 12.93
C GLU A 716 8.16 41.73 11.72
N GLN A 717 8.05 41.10 10.55
CA GLN A 717 7.69 41.79 9.30
C GLN A 717 6.25 42.32 9.33
N ILE A 718 5.30 41.52 9.80
CA ILE A 718 3.90 41.95 9.94
C ILE A 718 3.77 43.04 11.00
N THR A 719 4.42 42.88 12.17
CA THR A 719 4.41 43.91 13.22
C THR A 719 5.02 45.22 12.71
N THR A 720 6.06 45.16 11.88
CA THR A 720 6.68 46.34 11.27
C THR A 720 5.73 47.02 10.27
N LYS A 721 5.00 46.25 9.45
CA LYS A 721 3.95 46.78 8.55
C LYS A 721 2.85 47.49 9.35
N ILE A 722 2.28 46.83 10.37
CA ILE A 722 1.23 47.39 11.23
C ILE A 722 1.70 48.70 11.87
N ASN A 723 2.90 48.72 12.48
CA ASN A 723 3.43 49.93 13.11
C ASN A 723 3.66 51.07 12.10
N ARG A 724 4.06 50.75 10.86
CA ARG A 724 4.25 51.75 9.80
C ARG A 724 2.92 52.38 9.40
N GLU A 725 1.87 51.59 9.23
CA GLU A 725 0.52 52.09 8.90
C GLU A 725 -0.11 52.89 10.05
N LEU A 726 0.12 52.48 11.29
CA LEU A 726 -0.36 53.20 12.46
C LEU A 726 0.39 54.53 12.69
N THR A 727 1.63 54.68 12.22
CA THR A 727 2.43 55.91 12.41
C THR A 727 2.29 56.92 11.29
N VAL A 728 2.01 56.50 10.06
CA VAL A 728 1.79 57.41 8.93
C VAL A 728 0.41 58.06 9.07
N ILE A 729 0.39 59.31 9.54
CA ILE A 729 -0.77 60.20 9.35
C ILE A 729 -0.73 60.61 7.88
N LYS A 730 -1.48 59.93 7.01
CA LYS A 730 -1.66 60.39 5.62
C LYS A 730 -2.39 61.74 5.68
N GLY A 731 -1.66 62.83 5.42
CA GLY A 731 -2.22 64.17 5.34
C GLY A 731 -3.17 64.30 4.15
N GLU A 732 -4.40 64.75 4.42
CA GLU A 732 -5.27 65.58 3.58
C GLU A 732 -5.23 65.44 2.03
N THR A 733 -5.11 64.23 1.47
CA THR A 733 -5.16 64.08 -0.02
C THR A 733 -6.11 63.01 -0.56
N GLU A 734 -6.86 62.31 0.29
CA GLU A 734 -7.96 61.44 -0.16
C GLU A 734 -9.31 62.04 0.24
N GLU A 735 -10.20 62.21 -0.73
CA GLU A 735 -11.56 62.69 -0.49
C GLU A 735 -12.35 61.69 0.35
N LEU A 736 -12.38 61.93 1.66
CA LEU A 736 -13.25 61.22 2.59
C LEU A 736 -14.73 61.37 2.17
N PRO A 737 -15.57 60.32 2.30
CA PRO A 737 -17.01 60.38 2.05
C PRO A 737 -17.70 61.55 2.77
N GLU A 738 -18.68 62.21 2.15
CA GLU A 738 -19.34 63.43 2.68
C GLU A 738 -19.90 63.27 4.11
N ALA A 739 -20.46 62.11 4.44
CA ALA A 739 -20.93 61.80 5.80
C ALA A 739 -19.79 61.77 6.84
N ARG A 740 -18.61 61.25 6.46
CA ARG A 740 -17.42 61.23 7.32
C ARG A 740 -16.76 62.60 7.43
N LYS A 741 -16.83 63.43 6.38
CA LYS A 741 -16.35 64.84 6.39
C LYS A 741 -17.19 65.73 7.30
N ASN A 742 -18.52 65.63 7.24
CA ASN A 742 -19.41 66.47 8.05
C ASN A 742 -19.24 66.19 9.54
N TRP A 743 -19.21 64.92 9.96
CA TRP A 743 -18.93 64.53 11.34
C TRP A 743 -17.52 64.95 11.79
N LEU A 744 -16.47 64.74 10.99
CA LEU A 744 -15.11 65.20 11.34
C LEU A 744 -15.04 66.72 11.52
N ASN A 745 -15.77 67.48 10.69
CA ASN A 745 -15.85 68.93 10.81
C ASN A 745 -16.65 69.37 12.05
N GLU A 746 -17.70 68.62 12.41
CA GLU A 746 -18.51 68.83 13.60
C GLU A 746 -17.73 68.52 14.88
N VAL A 747 -17.01 67.39 14.95
CA VAL A 747 -16.08 67.05 16.04
C VAL A 747 -14.95 68.07 16.14
N LYS A 748 -14.32 68.47 15.02
CA LYS A 748 -13.34 69.56 15.01
C LYS A 748 -13.95 70.87 15.53
N SER A 749 -15.22 71.16 15.23
CA SER A 749 -15.90 72.36 15.72
C SER A 749 -16.26 72.29 17.21
N VAL A 750 -16.63 71.12 17.74
CA VAL A 750 -16.89 70.88 19.16
C VAL A 750 -15.60 71.00 19.97
N VAL A 751 -14.53 70.38 19.49
CA VAL A 751 -13.18 70.51 20.05
C VAL A 751 -12.70 71.97 20.00
N ASN A 752 -13.08 72.72 18.96
CA ASN A 752 -12.84 74.16 18.90
C ASN A 752 -13.77 74.98 19.82
N SER A 753 -15.00 74.54 20.10
CA SER A 753 -15.96 75.23 20.98
C SER A 753 -15.62 75.11 22.48
N ILE A 754 -14.84 74.09 22.84
CA ILE A 754 -14.28 73.89 24.20
C ILE A 754 -13.09 74.85 24.46
N GLN A 755 -12.65 75.64 23.46
CA GLN A 755 -11.52 76.56 23.55
C GLN A 755 -11.90 77.91 24.19
N ASN A 756 -11.78 77.98 25.51
CA ASN A 756 -11.37 79.23 26.15
C ASN A 756 -10.27 78.94 27.17
N ILE A 757 -9.10 79.56 26.96
CA ILE A 757 -7.84 79.53 27.74
C ILE A 757 -6.76 78.53 27.22
N ASN A 758 -5.88 79.05 26.34
CA ASN A 758 -4.47 78.67 26.10
C ASN A 758 -4.04 77.22 26.41
N ARG A 759 -4.33 76.25 25.53
CA ARG A 759 -3.63 74.94 25.46
C ARG A 759 -3.55 74.38 24.03
N ALA A 760 -2.61 73.44 23.86
CA ALA A 760 -2.10 72.87 22.60
C ALA A 760 -3.15 72.18 21.70
N GLU A 761 -2.83 72.11 20.40
CA GLU A 761 -3.63 71.55 19.29
C GLU A 761 -4.30 70.19 19.62
N PRO A 762 -5.52 69.95 19.10
CA PRO A 762 -6.26 68.72 19.38
C PRO A 762 -5.63 67.48 18.75
N ALA A 763 -5.80 66.34 19.41
CA ALA A 763 -5.27 65.05 18.95
C ALA A 763 -5.96 64.62 17.65
N VAL A 764 -5.18 64.28 16.63
CA VAL A 764 -5.67 63.81 15.32
C VAL A 764 -6.50 62.53 15.49
N VAL A 765 -7.76 62.58 15.05
CA VAL A 765 -8.69 61.43 15.01
C VAL A 765 -8.16 60.40 14.01
N TYR A 766 -7.90 59.18 14.46
CA TYR A 766 -7.37 58.09 13.62
C TYR A 766 -8.49 57.17 13.16
N ASN A 767 -8.40 56.68 11.91
CA ASN A 767 -9.32 55.71 11.35
C ASN A 767 -8.56 54.45 10.92
N PHE A 768 -9.00 53.27 11.36
CA PHE A 768 -8.36 52.01 10.96
C PHE A 768 -8.65 51.65 9.51
N GLU A 769 -7.64 51.10 8.82
CA GLU A 769 -7.77 50.53 7.48
C GLU A 769 -8.06 49.02 7.54
N ALA A 770 -8.69 48.49 6.49
CA ALA A 770 -8.96 47.06 6.36
C ALA A 770 -7.67 46.22 6.33
N GLU A 771 -6.63 46.71 5.64
CA GLU A 771 -5.34 46.02 5.50
C GLU A 771 -4.66 45.78 6.86
N THR A 772 -4.68 46.78 7.75
CA THR A 772 -4.10 46.65 9.11
C THR A 772 -4.83 45.57 9.91
N CYS A 773 -6.15 45.47 9.74
CA CYS A 773 -6.96 44.44 10.39
C CYS A 773 -6.63 43.04 9.85
N VAL A 774 -6.52 42.89 8.53
CA VAL A 774 -6.16 41.61 7.90
C VAL A 774 -4.73 41.21 8.28
N ALA A 775 -3.80 42.16 8.38
CA ALA A 775 -2.45 41.91 8.87
C ALA A 775 -2.43 41.38 10.31
N LEU A 776 -3.29 41.87 11.21
CA LEU A 776 -3.44 41.30 12.55
C LEU A 776 -4.08 39.90 12.52
N ASN A 777 -5.13 39.70 11.70
CA ASN A 777 -5.74 38.38 11.50
C ASN A 777 -4.74 37.35 10.99
N ASN A 778 -3.79 37.77 10.15
CA ASN A 778 -2.73 36.92 9.63
C ASN A 778 -1.81 36.38 10.73
N ILE A 779 -1.45 37.18 11.73
CA ILE A 779 -0.68 36.71 12.89
C ILE A 779 -1.48 35.65 13.65
N ALA A 780 -2.74 35.92 13.94
CA ALA A 780 -3.58 34.97 14.65
C ALA A 780 -3.82 33.68 13.84
N ALA A 781 -3.97 33.78 12.51
CA ALA A 781 -4.11 32.60 11.64
C ALA A 781 -2.82 31.77 11.63
N MET A 782 -1.65 32.43 11.67
CA MET A 782 -0.36 31.76 11.80
C MET A 782 -0.27 30.98 13.13
N ILE A 783 -0.83 31.52 14.22
CA ILE A 783 -0.94 30.83 15.52
C ILE A 783 -1.86 29.60 15.41
N ASP A 784 -3.03 29.73 14.79
CA ASP A 784 -3.98 28.63 14.63
C ASP A 784 -3.39 27.47 13.81
N HIS A 785 -2.66 27.80 12.74
CA HIS A 785 -1.98 26.81 11.93
C HIS A 785 -0.77 26.17 12.62
N LEU A 786 -0.07 26.93 13.48
CA LEU A 786 0.99 26.37 14.33
C LEU A 786 0.40 25.36 15.33
N ALA A 787 -0.75 25.66 15.93
CA ALA A 787 -1.45 24.73 16.82
C ALA A 787 -1.91 23.45 16.09
N LYS A 788 -2.39 23.57 14.84
CA LYS A 788 -2.71 22.40 13.99
C LYS A 788 -1.46 21.57 13.67
N LEU A 789 -0.30 22.21 13.52
CA LEU A 789 0.98 21.52 13.31
C LEU A 789 1.42 20.76 14.57
N GLU A 790 1.21 21.32 15.77
CA GLU A 790 1.47 20.63 17.05
C GLU A 790 0.67 19.34 17.17
N GLU A 791 -0.63 19.38 16.85
CA GLU A 791 -1.50 18.19 16.91
C GLU A 791 -1.01 17.06 16.01
N TRP A 792 -0.43 17.41 14.85
CA TRP A 792 0.04 16.43 13.88
C TRP A 792 1.42 15.83 14.21
N LEU A 793 2.32 16.57 14.86
CA LEU A 793 3.71 16.16 15.13
C LEU A 793 3.97 15.56 16.52
N ASP A 794 3.14 15.90 17.51
CA ASP A 794 3.39 15.62 18.94
C ASP A 794 4.83 16.00 19.40
N PRO A 795 5.12 17.31 19.60
CA PRO A 795 6.43 17.77 20.06
C PRO A 795 6.89 17.14 21.38
N GLU A 796 5.96 16.70 22.26
CA GLU A 796 6.30 16.04 23.52
C GLU A 796 6.92 14.66 23.28
N SER A 797 6.43 13.91 22.29
CA SER A 797 7.00 12.61 21.93
C SER A 797 8.39 12.75 21.32
N ILE A 798 8.58 13.75 20.44
CA ILE A 798 9.88 14.03 19.82
C ILE A 798 10.92 14.40 20.88
N SER A 799 10.56 15.28 21.81
CA SER A 799 11.41 15.70 22.93
C SER A 799 11.76 14.51 23.84
N ARG A 800 10.77 13.69 24.20
CA ARG A 800 10.98 12.47 25.03
C ARG A 800 11.94 11.49 24.36
N SER A 801 11.77 11.24 23.06
CA SER A 801 12.66 10.38 22.29
C SER A 801 14.09 10.90 22.33
N LEU A 802 14.32 12.18 22.02
CA LEU A 802 15.66 12.78 22.02
C LEU A 802 16.33 12.73 23.41
N SER A 803 15.58 13.04 24.47
CA SER A 803 16.07 13.01 25.86
C SER A 803 16.50 11.61 26.34
N THR A 804 15.92 10.55 25.74
CA THR A 804 16.26 9.15 26.08
C THR A 804 17.66 8.79 25.58
N TYR A 805 18.06 9.32 24.43
CA TYR A 805 19.35 9.02 23.80
C TYR A 805 20.47 9.99 24.17
N GLU A 806 20.16 11.29 24.35
CA GLU A 806 21.12 12.33 24.73
C GLU A 806 20.65 13.12 25.97
N PRO A 807 20.76 12.55 27.19
CA PRO A 807 20.30 13.22 28.41
C PRO A 807 21.10 14.50 28.74
N ASP A 808 22.39 14.53 28.39
CA ASP A 808 23.27 15.68 28.64
C ASP A 808 22.98 16.89 27.75
N SER A 809 22.21 16.70 26.66
CA SER A 809 21.86 17.77 25.72
C SER A 809 21.03 18.89 26.38
N GLN A 810 20.31 18.60 27.47
CA GLN A 810 19.52 19.58 28.22
C GLN A 810 20.38 20.62 28.94
N ASN A 811 21.66 20.32 29.21
CA ASN A 811 22.60 21.24 29.85
C ASN A 811 23.45 22.03 28.86
N ASN A 812 23.40 21.67 27.57
CA ASN A 812 24.12 22.35 26.49
C ASN A 812 23.22 23.42 25.86
N PHE A 813 23.24 24.61 26.45
CA PHE A 813 22.49 25.75 25.93
C PHE A 813 23.14 26.31 24.66
N LEU A 814 22.33 26.60 23.64
CA LEU A 814 22.73 27.25 22.40
C LEU A 814 22.79 28.78 22.56
N SER A 815 21.76 29.32 23.21
CA SER A 815 21.61 30.74 23.48
C SER A 815 20.78 30.96 24.75
N HIS A 816 20.73 32.20 25.23
CA HIS A 816 19.84 32.60 26.32
C HIS A 816 18.96 33.74 25.83
N VAL A 817 17.65 33.59 26.00
CA VAL A 817 16.64 34.61 25.71
C VAL A 817 16.30 35.32 27.00
N PHE A 818 16.65 36.61 27.06
CA PHE A 818 16.26 37.54 28.10
C PHE A 818 14.98 38.24 27.69
N THR A 819 13.91 38.11 28.48
CA THR A 819 12.74 38.99 28.38
C THR A 819 12.88 40.09 29.42
N VAL A 820 13.11 41.33 28.96
CA VAL A 820 13.21 42.52 29.79
C VAL A 820 11.91 43.31 29.69
N ARG A 821 11.12 43.32 30.76
CA ARG A 821 9.88 44.10 30.87
C ARG A 821 10.14 45.41 31.60
N VAL A 822 9.96 46.52 30.92
CA VAL A 822 10.02 47.86 31.50
C VAL A 822 8.66 48.18 32.11
N ILE A 823 8.54 48.09 33.43
CA ILE A 823 7.26 48.23 34.13
C ILE A 823 6.93 49.71 34.29
N LYS A 824 7.73 50.40 35.10
CA LYS A 824 7.49 51.79 35.50
C LYS A 824 8.77 52.49 35.92
N ALA A 825 8.71 53.81 35.98
CA ALA A 825 9.68 54.59 36.70
C ALA A 825 9.00 55.48 37.75
N GLU A 826 9.73 55.78 38.81
CA GLU A 826 9.26 56.63 39.91
C GLU A 826 10.18 57.86 40.04
N ASN A 827 9.59 59.02 40.31
CA ASN A 827 10.30 60.27 40.59
C ASN A 827 11.26 60.75 39.48
N ILE A 828 10.83 60.72 38.22
CA ILE A 828 11.62 61.23 37.09
C ILE A 828 11.61 62.78 37.08
N ILE A 829 12.80 63.40 37.09
CA ILE A 829 12.98 64.87 37.05
C ILE A 829 13.96 65.25 35.93
N LEU A 830 13.65 66.31 35.16
CA LEU A 830 14.48 66.81 34.05
C LEU A 830 15.68 67.63 34.53
N SER A 831 15.46 68.51 35.50
CA SER A 831 16.50 69.32 36.14
C SER A 831 16.03 69.82 37.51
N LYS A 832 16.97 70.18 38.40
CA LYS A 832 16.68 70.70 39.75
C LYS A 832 15.81 71.98 39.75
N ASP A 833 15.76 72.71 38.63
CA ASP A 833 14.99 73.95 38.44
C ASP A 833 13.69 73.76 37.63
N SER A 834 13.41 72.54 37.17
CA SER A 834 12.21 72.25 36.36
C SER A 834 10.97 72.05 37.25
N THR A 835 9.89 72.79 36.97
CA THR A 835 8.58 72.59 37.62
C THR A 835 8.08 71.16 37.42
N PHE A 836 7.77 70.47 38.52
CA PHE A 836 7.20 69.13 38.59
C PHE A 836 6.05 68.90 37.58
N GLY A 837 6.06 67.75 36.89
CA GLY A 837 4.91 67.24 36.10
C GLY A 837 4.86 67.60 34.61
N ARG A 838 5.93 68.13 34.01
CA ARG A 838 5.99 68.44 32.55
C ARG A 838 6.91 67.54 31.72
N THR A 839 7.31 66.39 32.24
CA THR A 839 8.08 65.39 31.49
C THR A 839 7.18 64.54 30.59
N ASN A 840 7.67 64.22 29.39
CA ASN A 840 7.06 63.19 28.55
C ASN A 840 8.04 62.01 28.42
N PRO A 841 8.15 61.15 29.45
CA PRO A 841 9.25 60.20 29.53
C PRO A 841 9.07 58.97 28.62
N TYR A 842 10.18 58.46 28.10
CA TYR A 842 10.32 57.14 27.48
C TYR A 842 11.69 56.53 27.80
N VAL A 843 11.75 55.22 27.88
CA VAL A 843 12.99 54.44 28.06
C VAL A 843 13.48 53.90 26.73
N GLN A 844 14.76 54.08 26.45
CA GLN A 844 15.48 53.41 25.38
C GLN A 844 16.45 52.39 25.96
N LEU A 845 16.34 51.14 25.52
CA LEU A 845 17.25 50.06 25.87
C LEU A 845 18.33 49.92 24.79
N VAL A 846 19.59 49.94 25.19
CA VAL A 846 20.75 49.88 24.30
C VAL A 846 21.70 48.80 24.81
N ASP A 847 22.18 47.97 23.89
CA ASP A 847 23.31 47.08 24.16
C ASP A 847 24.62 47.89 24.02
N LEU A 848 25.35 48.02 25.13
CA LEU A 848 26.62 48.75 25.15
C LEU A 848 27.73 48.03 24.37
N SER A 849 27.68 46.70 24.30
CA SER A 849 28.71 45.89 23.64
C SER A 849 28.63 46.02 22.13
N SER A 850 27.42 45.95 21.55
CA SER A 850 27.21 46.10 20.10
C SER A 850 26.87 47.52 19.65
N LYS A 851 26.63 48.45 20.59
CA LYS A 851 26.10 49.80 20.35
C LYS A 851 24.77 49.82 19.57
N LYS A 852 24.01 48.73 19.57
CA LYS A 852 22.70 48.64 18.90
C LYS A 852 21.58 48.98 19.88
N SER A 853 20.60 49.75 19.40
CA SER A 853 19.35 49.98 20.13
C SER A 853 18.51 48.70 20.12
N ILE A 854 18.16 48.20 21.29
CA ILE A 854 17.31 47.00 21.46
C ILE A 854 15.85 47.38 21.21
N GLY A 855 15.43 48.51 21.77
CA GLY A 855 14.06 49.00 21.63
C GLY A 855 13.85 50.30 22.41
N LYS A 856 12.72 50.96 22.12
CA LYS A 856 12.24 52.11 22.88
C LYS A 856 10.80 51.86 23.30
N THR A 857 10.48 52.28 24.51
CA THR A 857 9.10 52.31 25.01
C THR A 857 8.32 53.47 24.42
N ARG A 858 6.99 53.46 24.58
CA ARG A 858 6.15 54.58 24.19
C ARG A 858 6.42 55.82 25.03
N VAL A 859 6.14 56.98 24.45
CA VAL A 859 6.22 58.27 25.13
C VAL A 859 4.93 58.48 25.91
N LEU A 860 5.04 58.56 27.24
CA LEU A 860 3.90 58.88 28.09
C LEU A 860 3.87 60.39 28.36
N ARG A 861 2.70 61.01 28.22
CA ARG A 861 2.58 62.47 28.32
C ARG A 861 2.41 62.93 29.77
N ARG A 862 3.07 64.04 30.12
CA ARG A 862 2.87 64.82 31.36
C ARG A 862 2.88 63.97 32.64
N THR A 863 3.88 63.09 32.77
CA THR A 863 4.00 62.22 33.94
C THR A 863 5.46 62.14 34.44
N SER A 864 5.63 62.19 35.76
CA SER A 864 6.90 61.92 36.47
C SER A 864 7.00 60.48 36.97
N ASP A 865 5.86 59.76 36.98
CA ASP A 865 5.75 58.35 37.38
C ASP A 865 5.14 57.53 36.21
N PRO A 866 5.88 57.35 35.11
CA PRO A 866 5.41 56.61 33.94
C PRO A 866 5.25 55.12 34.21
N GLU A 867 4.15 54.54 33.71
CA GLU A 867 3.90 53.09 33.67
C GLU A 867 3.76 52.64 32.21
N TRP A 868 4.83 52.06 31.67
CA TRP A 868 4.89 51.64 30.27
C TRP A 868 4.31 50.24 30.07
N ASP A 869 4.74 49.33 30.94
CA ASP A 869 4.43 47.91 30.87
C ASP A 869 4.72 47.30 29.49
N GLU A 870 5.99 47.36 29.08
CA GLU A 870 6.45 46.94 27.74
C GLU A 870 7.59 45.92 27.83
N GLU A 871 7.50 44.85 27.05
CA GLU A 871 8.46 43.74 27.02
C GLU A 871 9.38 43.82 25.80
N PHE A 872 10.67 43.57 26.02
CA PHE A 872 11.71 43.49 24.99
C PHE A 872 12.47 42.18 25.13
N GLU A 873 12.68 41.46 24.03
CA GLU A 873 13.49 40.24 24.03
C GLU A 873 14.88 40.49 23.51
N ILE A 874 15.86 39.88 24.17
CA ILE A 874 17.26 39.94 23.82
C ILE A 874 17.80 38.52 23.81
N THR A 875 18.23 38.03 22.66
CA THR A 875 18.90 36.74 22.54
C THR A 875 20.41 36.95 22.63
N ILE A 876 21.07 36.27 23.56
CA ILE A 876 22.52 36.30 23.71
C ILE A 876 23.12 34.90 23.48
N PRO A 877 24.29 34.76 22.84
CA PRO A 877 24.94 33.47 22.67
C PRO A 877 25.27 32.80 24.02
N ALA A 878 25.34 31.47 24.03
CA ALA A 878 25.76 30.72 25.21
C ALA A 878 27.11 31.21 25.75
N ASN A 879 27.26 31.22 27.08
CA ASN A 879 28.45 31.66 27.81
C ASN A 879 28.84 33.15 27.66
N THR A 880 27.98 33.98 27.08
CA THR A 880 28.20 35.44 27.01
C THR A 880 27.33 36.18 28.05
N ALA A 881 27.71 37.43 28.33
CA ALA A 881 26.91 38.36 29.12
C ALA A 881 26.73 39.65 28.33
N LEU A 882 25.62 40.35 28.55
CA LEU A 882 25.27 41.58 27.84
C LEU A 882 25.20 42.76 28.81
N GLU A 883 25.86 43.86 28.48
CA GLU A 883 25.77 45.10 29.24
C GLU A 883 24.58 45.95 28.73
N LEU A 884 23.48 45.93 29.47
CA LEU A 884 22.28 46.69 29.18
C LEU A 884 22.42 48.12 29.71
N SER A 885 22.22 49.10 28.83
CA SER A 885 22.01 50.50 29.21
C SER A 885 20.54 50.88 29.00
N ALA A 886 19.86 51.25 30.09
CA ALA A 886 18.52 51.81 30.05
C ALA A 886 18.61 53.33 30.21
N VAL A 887 18.28 54.06 29.15
CA VAL A 887 18.31 55.53 29.12
C VAL A 887 16.88 56.05 29.17
N VAL A 888 16.55 56.81 30.22
CA VAL A 888 15.28 57.52 30.34
C VAL A 888 15.43 58.88 29.68
N TRP A 889 14.64 59.10 28.65
CA TRP A 889 14.52 60.34 27.91
C TRP A 889 13.20 61.03 28.23
N SER A 890 13.11 62.33 27.99
CA SER A 890 11.86 63.08 27.96
C SER A 890 11.79 63.92 26.69
N GLU A 891 10.68 63.80 25.98
CA GLU A 891 10.41 64.56 24.76
C GLU A 891 9.71 65.88 25.09
N SER A 892 10.23 67.01 24.58
CA SER A 892 9.58 68.32 24.70
C SER A 892 9.80 69.12 23.42
N MET A 893 8.72 69.47 22.73
CA MET A 893 8.74 70.29 21.50
C MET A 893 9.76 69.80 20.45
N GLY A 894 9.83 68.48 20.21
CA GLY A 894 10.75 67.87 19.24
C GLY A 894 12.21 67.75 19.72
N GLN A 895 12.54 68.18 20.93
CA GLN A 895 13.83 67.95 21.56
C GLN A 895 13.74 66.81 22.58
N HIS A 896 14.74 65.92 22.56
CA HIS A 896 14.85 64.79 23.50
C HIS A 896 15.93 65.09 24.54
N GLN A 897 15.53 65.20 25.80
CA GLN A 897 16.43 65.46 26.93
C GLN A 897 16.60 64.19 27.77
N ILE A 898 17.80 63.94 28.29
CA ILE A 898 18.07 62.77 29.13
C ILE A 898 17.65 63.08 30.56
N CYS A 899 16.77 62.26 31.13
CA CYS A 899 16.34 62.34 32.53
C CYS A 899 17.18 61.47 33.46
N GLY A 900 17.78 60.39 32.93
CA GLY A 900 18.62 59.49 33.71
C GLY A 900 19.07 58.27 32.93
N LYS A 901 20.14 57.63 33.37
CA LYS A 901 20.68 56.37 32.85
C LYS A 901 20.85 55.37 33.97
N ALA A 902 20.57 54.11 33.65
CA ALA A 902 20.88 52.96 34.48
C ALA A 902 21.64 51.92 33.66
N PHE A 903 22.56 51.21 34.31
CA PHE A 903 23.37 50.17 33.71
C PHE A 903 23.16 48.86 34.47
N TYR A 904 22.98 47.77 33.74
CA TYR A 904 22.81 46.45 34.33
C TYR A 904 23.43 45.36 33.45
N GLU A 905 24.19 44.44 34.05
CA GLU A 905 24.78 43.30 33.34
C GLU A 905 23.80 42.11 33.31
N LEU A 906 23.27 41.80 32.14
CA LEU A 906 22.47 40.61 31.87
C LEU A 906 23.39 39.39 31.70
N ASN A 907 23.72 38.77 32.81
CA ASN A 907 24.55 37.56 32.85
C ASN A 907 23.68 36.33 33.17
N PRO A 908 23.61 35.30 32.29
CA PRO A 908 22.75 34.14 32.49
C PRO A 908 22.98 33.43 33.83
N LYS A 909 24.23 33.41 34.33
CA LYS A 909 24.59 32.77 35.61
C LYS A 909 23.99 33.48 36.83
N LYS A 910 23.52 34.72 36.68
CA LYS A 910 22.90 35.52 37.75
C LYS A 910 21.39 35.27 37.89
N PHE A 911 20.77 34.56 36.95
CA PHE A 911 19.32 34.35 36.88
C PHE A 911 18.95 32.87 36.86
N LYS A 912 17.70 32.53 37.23
CA LYS A 912 17.16 31.19 37.03
C LYS A 912 16.73 31.02 35.56
N HIS A 913 17.08 29.88 34.94
CA HIS A 913 16.79 29.57 33.52
C HIS A 913 15.37 29.04 33.26
N ASN A 914 14.43 29.36 34.15
CA ASN A 914 13.09 28.78 34.18
C ASN A 914 12.02 29.73 33.61
N GLY A 915 12.42 30.88 33.07
CA GLY A 915 11.53 31.87 32.47
C GLY A 915 10.66 32.66 33.44
N PHE A 916 10.86 32.51 34.75
CA PHE A 916 10.16 33.32 35.73
C PHE A 916 10.80 34.71 35.83
N PRO A 917 9.99 35.79 35.83
CA PRO A 917 10.50 37.16 35.91
C PRO A 917 11.02 37.46 37.32
N GLU A 918 12.24 38.00 37.38
CA GLU A 918 12.83 38.59 38.57
C GLU A 918 12.73 40.12 38.47
N GLU A 919 12.05 40.75 39.43
CA GLU A 919 11.92 42.21 39.50
C GLU A 919 13.22 42.84 40.01
N LEU A 920 13.72 43.85 39.28
CA LEU A 920 14.93 44.60 39.54
C LEU A 920 14.59 46.09 39.62
N THR A 921 15.02 46.75 40.70
CA THR A 921 14.96 48.21 40.82
C THR A 921 16.33 48.79 40.49
N LEU A 922 16.39 49.61 39.44
CA LEU A 922 17.60 50.29 38.98
C LEU A 922 17.54 51.77 39.39
N ASP A 923 18.51 52.21 40.19
CA ASP A 923 18.64 53.63 40.52
C ASP A 923 19.23 54.40 39.31
N LEU A 924 18.60 55.52 38.94
CA LEU A 924 19.07 56.38 37.85
C LEU A 924 20.19 57.29 38.34
N ASP A 925 21.16 57.58 37.47
CA ASP A 925 22.32 58.43 37.77
C ASP A 925 21.98 59.88 38.18
N ILE A 926 20.88 60.45 37.65
CA ILE A 926 20.43 61.81 37.96
C ILE A 926 19.36 61.80 39.07
N SER A 927 18.18 61.24 38.77
CA SER A 927 17.05 61.21 39.69
C SER A 927 16.01 60.17 39.27
N GLY A 928 15.38 59.55 40.27
CA GLY A 928 14.34 58.55 40.07
C GLY A 928 14.85 57.12 40.04
N LYS A 929 13.90 56.20 39.94
CA LYS A 929 14.16 54.75 39.92
C LYS A 929 13.43 54.13 38.74
N LEU A 930 14.09 53.22 38.03
CA LEU A 930 13.50 52.44 36.96
C LEU A 930 13.29 51.00 37.45
N ILE A 931 12.05 50.51 37.36
CA ILE A 931 11.71 49.15 37.77
C ILE A 931 11.52 48.31 36.52
N ILE A 932 12.34 47.28 36.39
CA ILE A 932 12.29 46.31 35.28
C ILE A 932 12.10 44.90 35.81
N GLU A 933 11.50 44.03 35.02
CA GLU A 933 11.44 42.59 35.24
C GLU A 933 12.32 41.89 34.22
N VAL A 934 13.16 40.96 34.67
CA VAL A 934 14.04 40.17 33.79
C VAL A 934 13.72 38.70 33.97
N ALA A 935 13.31 38.04 32.89
CA ALA A 935 13.16 36.60 32.81
C ALA A 935 14.20 36.00 31.87
N VAL A 936 14.77 34.84 32.21
CA VAL A 936 15.79 34.16 31.40
C VAL A 936 15.35 32.75 31.05
N GLU A 937 15.42 32.42 29.77
CA GLU A 937 15.18 31.08 29.26
C GLU A 937 16.33 30.67 28.35
N SER A 938 16.87 29.48 28.57
CA SER A 938 17.97 28.99 27.74
C SER A 938 17.43 28.18 26.58
N GLU A 939 17.88 28.51 25.38
CA GLU A 939 17.58 27.74 24.18
C GLU A 939 18.33 26.41 24.21
N THR A 940 17.57 25.33 24.26
CA THR A 940 18.03 23.97 23.99
C THR A 940 17.50 23.55 22.62
N LEU A 941 18.23 22.67 21.93
CA LEU A 941 17.76 22.08 20.68
C LEU A 941 16.71 21.01 20.98
N ASP A 942 15.54 21.47 21.42
CA ASP A 942 14.44 20.64 21.88
C ASP A 942 13.13 21.06 21.21
N ALA A 943 12.33 20.08 20.80
CA ALA A 943 11.09 20.33 20.06
C ALA A 943 10.09 21.18 20.85
N MET A 944 9.98 20.97 22.18
CA MET A 944 9.06 21.73 23.03
C MET A 944 9.50 23.19 23.16
N PHE A 945 10.79 23.42 23.38
CA PHE A 945 11.34 24.77 23.47
C PHE A 945 11.10 25.55 22.17
N VAL A 946 11.42 24.92 21.03
CA VAL A 946 11.33 25.53 19.70
C VAL A 946 9.89 25.88 19.32
N MET A 947 8.92 25.01 19.64
CA MET A 947 7.49 25.30 19.43
C MET A 947 6.99 26.39 20.35
N GLY A 948 7.38 26.37 21.63
CA GLY A 948 7.09 27.44 22.58
C GLY A 948 7.60 28.80 22.10
N ARG A 949 8.81 28.83 21.50
CA ARG A 949 9.42 30.02 20.91
C ARG A 949 8.58 30.58 19.77
N ALA A 950 8.17 29.72 18.85
CA ALA A 950 7.37 30.10 17.69
C ALA A 950 6.02 30.69 18.10
N TYR A 951 5.29 30.00 18.98
CA TYR A 951 3.99 30.45 19.48
C TYR A 951 4.11 31.78 20.22
N ARG A 952 5.08 31.89 21.13
CA ARG A 952 5.24 33.08 21.95
C ARG A 952 5.64 34.30 21.12
N ALA A 953 6.49 34.13 20.12
CA ALA A 953 6.82 35.20 19.19
C ALA A 953 5.58 35.77 18.49
N LEU A 954 4.73 34.88 17.96
CA LEU A 954 3.48 35.26 17.29
C LEU A 954 2.47 35.89 18.26
N LYS A 955 2.22 35.28 19.43
CA LYS A 955 1.27 35.85 20.41
C LYS A 955 1.73 37.20 20.94
N ARG A 956 3.03 37.41 21.13
CA ARG A 956 3.55 38.74 21.48
C ARG A 956 3.41 39.75 20.36
N ALA A 957 3.64 39.35 19.11
CA ALA A 957 3.43 40.22 17.96
C ALA A 957 1.96 40.64 17.86
N GLU A 958 1.03 39.73 18.13
CA GLU A 958 -0.40 39.99 18.23
C GLU A 958 -0.72 40.97 19.37
N GLU A 959 -0.31 40.67 20.61
CA GLU A 959 -0.53 41.54 21.79
C GLU A 959 0.06 42.95 21.59
N LYS A 960 1.26 43.04 21.01
CA LYS A 960 1.92 44.30 20.70
C LYS A 960 1.16 45.08 19.62
N SER A 961 0.70 44.40 18.57
CA SER A 961 -0.08 45.02 17.50
C SER A 961 -1.43 45.54 18.02
N ILE A 962 -2.13 44.76 18.85
CA ILE A 962 -3.35 45.17 19.54
C ILE A 962 -3.08 46.42 20.40
N LYS A 963 -2.02 46.41 21.21
CA LYS A 963 -1.65 47.56 22.03
C LYS A 963 -1.41 48.81 21.18
N SER A 964 -0.67 48.69 20.08
CA SER A 964 -0.40 49.80 19.15
C SER A 964 -1.66 50.31 18.44
N MET A 965 -2.62 49.44 18.12
CA MET A 965 -3.93 49.86 17.60
C MET A 965 -4.70 50.64 18.68
N VAL A 966 -4.82 50.08 19.88
CA VAL A 966 -5.59 50.66 20.98
C VAL A 966 -5.02 52.01 21.44
N GLU A 967 -3.71 52.24 21.31
CA GLU A 967 -3.07 53.53 21.56
C GLU A 967 -3.64 54.68 20.71
N LYS A 968 -4.24 54.38 19.55
CA LYS A 968 -4.94 55.39 18.72
C LYS A 968 -6.25 55.87 19.33
N PHE A 969 -6.87 55.08 20.20
CA PHE A 969 -8.04 55.51 20.97
C PHE A 969 -7.64 56.34 22.20
N GLN A 970 -6.48 56.06 22.79
CA GLN A 970 -6.07 56.63 24.08
C GLN A 970 -6.12 58.16 24.12
N GLY A 971 -5.57 58.84 23.09
CA GLY A 971 -5.52 60.30 23.08
C GLY A 971 -6.89 60.97 23.13
N PHE A 972 -7.87 60.40 22.43
CA PHE A 972 -9.24 60.92 22.40
C PHE A 972 -10.01 60.56 23.69
N ILE A 973 -9.83 59.35 24.21
CA ILE A 973 -10.43 58.93 25.50
C ILE A 973 -9.92 59.82 26.64
N GLU A 974 -8.62 60.14 26.68
CA GLU A 974 -8.03 61.04 27.69
C GLU A 974 -8.63 62.46 27.64
N GLU A 975 -9.00 62.95 26.45
CA GLU A 975 -9.62 64.25 26.26
C GLU A 975 -11.07 64.28 26.79
N CYS A 976 -11.85 63.23 26.51
CA CYS A 976 -13.20 63.05 27.02
C CYS A 976 -13.23 62.89 28.54
N PHE A 977 -12.29 62.13 29.12
CA PHE A 977 -12.13 61.93 30.57
C PHE A 977 -11.27 63.01 31.24
N SER A 978 -11.30 64.25 30.74
CA SER A 978 -10.54 65.36 31.32
C SER A 978 -11.34 66.14 32.38
N LYS A 979 -10.65 66.71 33.37
CA LYS A 979 -11.27 67.64 34.35
C LYS A 979 -11.93 68.85 33.68
N ALA A 980 -11.47 69.24 32.48
CA ALA A 980 -12.06 70.34 31.72
C ALA A 980 -13.45 69.96 31.21
N ASN A 981 -13.59 68.78 30.59
CA ASN A 981 -14.89 68.26 30.16
C ASN A 981 -15.83 68.06 31.36
N LEU A 982 -15.33 67.45 32.44
CA LEU A 982 -16.12 67.23 33.67
C LEU A 982 -16.67 68.54 34.27
N LYS A 983 -15.83 69.58 34.33
CA LYS A 983 -16.27 70.90 34.82
C LYS A 983 -17.26 71.59 33.88
N ALA A 984 -17.12 71.43 32.57
CA ALA A 984 -18.05 71.98 31.60
C ALA A 984 -19.45 71.39 31.78
N VAL A 985 -19.54 70.08 32.02
CA VAL A 985 -20.81 69.36 32.24
C VAL A 985 -21.44 69.71 33.59
N CYS A 986 -20.62 69.79 34.66
CA CYS A 986 -21.10 70.05 36.02
C CYS A 986 -21.24 71.54 36.37
N ALA A 987 -20.97 72.47 35.43
CA ALA A 987 -20.88 73.91 35.71
C ALA A 987 -22.14 74.53 36.33
N LYS A 988 -23.32 73.92 36.11
CA LYS A 988 -24.63 74.41 36.58
C LYS A 988 -25.26 73.57 37.70
N GLY A 989 -24.50 72.66 38.33
CA GLY A 989 -25.00 71.72 39.34
C GLY A 989 -25.13 70.30 38.78
N GLN A 990 -26.12 69.53 39.26
CA GLN A 990 -26.34 68.16 38.78
C GLN A 990 -26.76 68.17 37.30
N PRO A 991 -26.02 67.50 36.40
CA PRO A 991 -26.34 67.51 34.98
C PRO A 991 -27.65 66.76 34.72
N SER A 992 -28.46 67.29 33.80
CA SER A 992 -29.63 66.57 33.28
C SER A 992 -29.19 65.35 32.46
N THR A 993 -30.06 64.35 32.30
CA THR A 993 -29.77 63.14 31.51
C THR A 993 -29.27 63.48 30.11
N LEU A 994 -29.86 64.49 29.47
CA LEU A 994 -29.53 64.91 28.11
C LEU A 994 -28.13 65.56 28.04
N GLN A 995 -27.80 66.46 28.97
CA GLN A 995 -26.46 67.07 29.05
C GLN A 995 -25.37 66.05 29.41
N PHE A 996 -25.73 65.02 30.16
CA PHE A 996 -24.85 63.92 30.49
C PHE A 996 -24.56 63.06 29.24
N GLU A 997 -25.58 62.67 28.48
CA GLU A 997 -25.43 61.89 27.25
C GLU A 997 -24.62 62.67 26.19
N GLU A 998 -24.96 63.94 25.95
CA GLU A 998 -24.24 64.84 25.01
C GLU A 998 -22.73 64.94 25.33
N SER A 999 -22.34 64.81 26.60
CA SER A 999 -20.94 64.95 27.02
C SER A 999 -20.03 63.78 26.65
N ILE A 1000 -20.61 62.61 26.35
CA ILE A 1000 -19.89 61.38 25.99
C ILE A 1000 -20.28 60.86 24.59
N GLU A 1001 -21.33 61.40 23.98
CA GLU A 1001 -21.83 61.04 22.65
C GLU A 1001 -20.71 61.06 21.60
N ASN A 1002 -19.88 62.11 21.58
CA ASN A 1002 -18.72 62.22 20.68
C ASN A 1002 -17.73 61.05 20.82
N LEU A 1003 -17.57 60.50 22.03
CA LEU A 1003 -16.76 59.32 22.26
C LEU A 1003 -17.43 58.07 21.71
N CYS A 1004 -18.72 57.89 21.96
CA CYS A 1004 -19.49 56.77 21.42
C CYS A 1004 -19.48 56.77 19.89
N ASP A 1005 -19.61 57.92 19.23
CA ASP A 1005 -19.55 58.04 17.77
C ASP A 1005 -18.18 57.69 17.21
N TYR A 1006 -17.11 58.24 17.81
CA TYR A 1006 -15.74 57.92 17.40
C TYR A 1006 -15.43 56.43 17.56
N LEU A 1007 -15.85 55.84 18.67
CA LEU A 1007 -15.71 54.40 18.91
C LEU A 1007 -16.55 53.62 17.90
N ASN A 1008 -17.83 53.94 17.67
CA ASN A 1008 -18.69 53.25 16.70
C ASN A 1008 -18.12 53.25 15.27
N LEU A 1009 -17.60 54.39 14.81
CA LEU A 1009 -16.99 54.50 13.48
C LEU A 1009 -15.80 53.52 13.32
N ASN A 1010 -14.93 53.45 14.32
CA ASN A 1010 -13.76 52.58 14.28
C ASN A 1010 -14.11 51.12 14.56
N LEU A 1011 -14.93 50.85 15.58
CA LEU A 1011 -15.38 49.51 15.95
C LEU A 1011 -16.19 48.84 14.84
N SER A 1012 -16.95 49.58 14.03
CA SER A 1012 -17.64 49.01 12.86
C SER A 1012 -16.66 48.49 11.80
N THR A 1013 -15.59 49.24 11.54
CA THR A 1013 -14.52 48.81 10.62
C THR A 1013 -13.78 47.61 11.19
N LEU A 1014 -13.40 47.68 12.48
CA LEU A 1014 -12.74 46.58 13.18
C LEU A 1014 -13.60 45.31 13.20
N LYS A 1015 -14.91 45.40 13.47
CA LYS A 1015 -15.82 44.25 13.50
C LYS A 1015 -16.02 43.60 12.12
N THR A 1016 -15.95 44.40 11.05
CA THR A 1016 -16.08 43.92 9.68
C THR A 1016 -14.86 43.10 9.26
N TYR A 1017 -13.66 43.58 9.59
CA TYR A 1017 -12.42 42.99 9.07
C TYR A 1017 -11.66 42.14 10.08
N LEU A 1018 -11.63 42.46 11.38
CA LEU A 1018 -10.97 41.61 12.38
C LEU A 1018 -11.77 40.33 12.64
N ARG A 1019 -11.07 39.27 13.02
CA ARG A 1019 -11.69 38.09 13.62
C ARG A 1019 -12.37 38.43 14.94
N ASP A 1020 -13.41 37.68 15.31
CA ASP A 1020 -14.22 37.97 16.50
C ASP A 1020 -13.43 37.89 17.80
N ASP A 1021 -12.51 36.93 17.95
CA ASP A 1021 -11.62 36.81 19.10
C ASP A 1021 -10.73 38.05 19.27
N LEU A 1022 -10.06 38.49 18.19
CA LEU A 1022 -9.22 39.67 18.14
C LEU A 1022 -10.03 40.95 18.38
N PHE A 1023 -11.23 41.03 17.81
CA PHE A 1023 -12.14 42.15 18.04
C PHE A 1023 -12.50 42.26 19.53
N MET A 1024 -12.83 41.15 20.18
CA MET A 1024 -13.08 41.13 21.63
C MET A 1024 -11.84 41.52 22.43
N GLU A 1025 -10.64 41.05 22.06
CA GLU A 1025 -9.39 41.44 22.72
C GLU A 1025 -9.12 42.95 22.59
N VAL A 1026 -9.32 43.53 21.39
CA VAL A 1026 -9.19 44.98 21.15
C VAL A 1026 -10.22 45.78 21.95
N MET A 1027 -11.47 45.31 22.02
CA MET A 1027 -12.54 45.93 22.82
C MET A 1027 -12.18 45.95 24.32
N LEU A 1028 -11.75 44.81 24.87
CA LEU A 1028 -11.33 44.69 26.26
C LEU A 1028 -10.10 45.54 26.57
N ALA A 1029 -9.12 45.59 25.65
CA ALA A 1029 -7.95 46.44 25.80
C ALA A 1029 -8.32 47.94 25.78
N THR A 1030 -9.25 48.34 24.91
CA THR A 1030 -9.79 49.72 24.86
C THR A 1030 -10.55 50.08 26.13
N TRP A 1031 -11.38 49.16 26.63
CA TRP A 1031 -12.10 49.31 27.90
C TRP A 1031 -11.15 49.50 29.10
N ASN A 1032 -10.02 48.77 29.15
CA ASN A 1032 -9.02 48.97 30.19
C ASN A 1032 -8.39 50.38 30.15
N ILE A 1033 -8.31 51.02 28.98
CA ILE A 1033 -7.91 52.43 28.88
C ILE A 1033 -8.98 53.34 29.45
N VAL A 1034 -10.26 53.10 29.13
CA VAL A 1034 -11.39 53.87 29.70
C VAL A 1034 -11.36 53.80 31.23
N ILE A 1035 -11.23 52.61 31.82
CA ILE A 1035 -11.12 52.45 33.28
C ILE A 1035 -9.92 53.23 33.82
N LYS A 1036 -8.76 53.16 33.15
CA LYS A 1036 -7.56 53.87 33.59
C LYS A 1036 -7.77 55.39 33.56
N CYS A 1037 -8.36 55.94 32.51
CA CYS A 1037 -8.65 57.36 32.40
C CYS A 1037 -9.66 57.82 33.46
N ALA A 1038 -10.70 57.03 33.73
CA ALA A 1038 -11.66 57.31 34.80
C ALA A 1038 -11.02 57.24 36.19
N ASP A 1039 -10.17 56.25 36.46
CA ASP A 1039 -9.42 56.11 37.71
C ASP A 1039 -8.51 57.33 37.98
N GLU A 1040 -7.75 57.76 36.95
CA GLU A 1040 -6.86 58.92 37.03
C GLU A 1040 -7.64 60.25 37.20
N LEU A 1041 -8.87 60.32 36.71
CA LEU A 1041 -9.77 61.46 36.88
C LEU A 1041 -10.37 61.52 38.28
N LEU A 1042 -10.85 60.37 38.80
CA LEU A 1042 -11.58 60.24 40.06
C LEU A 1042 -10.73 60.55 41.29
N LEU A 1043 -9.52 59.98 41.36
CA LEU A 1043 -8.67 60.09 42.54
C LEU A 1043 -7.19 60.30 42.17
N PRO A 1044 -6.43 61.10 42.93
CA PRO A 1044 -5.00 61.29 42.69
C PRO A 1044 -4.21 59.99 42.90
N LYS A 1045 -3.08 59.82 42.17
CA LYS A 1045 -2.15 58.71 42.37
C LYS A 1045 -1.40 58.83 43.71
N LEU A 1046 -1.21 57.72 44.41
CA LEU A 1046 -0.47 57.68 45.69
C LEU A 1046 1.02 58.03 45.57
N SER A 1047 1.62 57.92 44.38
CA SER A 1047 3.02 58.30 44.16
C SER A 1047 3.29 59.77 44.54
N LYS A 1048 2.30 60.65 44.35
CA LYS A 1048 2.38 62.07 44.72
C LYS A 1048 2.58 62.32 46.21
N ALA A 1049 2.17 61.39 47.07
CA ALA A 1049 2.33 61.52 48.52
C ALA A 1049 3.77 61.29 49.01
N LYS A 1050 4.63 60.63 48.20
CA LYS A 1050 6.02 60.31 48.57
C LYS A 1050 7.02 61.46 48.38
N ILE A 1051 6.64 62.52 47.66
CA ILE A 1051 7.56 63.51 47.08
C ILE A 1051 7.98 64.64 48.05
N ASP A 1052 7.32 64.80 49.20
CA ASP A 1052 7.65 65.86 50.19
C ASP A 1052 8.82 65.50 51.14
N VAL A 1053 9.82 64.73 50.68
CA VAL A 1053 11.04 64.42 51.45
C VAL A 1053 12.17 65.36 51.00
N ASP A 1054 12.66 66.15 51.94
CA ASP A 1054 13.80 67.10 51.90
C ASP A 1054 13.54 68.55 51.44
N SER A 1055 12.48 69.17 51.97
CA SER A 1055 12.43 70.64 52.17
C SER A 1055 12.67 71.04 53.64
N SER A 1056 13.62 70.40 54.32
CA SER A 1056 14.10 70.87 55.63
C SER A 1056 15.08 72.04 55.53
N THR A 1057 15.37 72.55 54.33
CA THR A 1057 16.33 73.65 54.11
C THR A 1057 15.72 74.98 53.62
N TRP A 1058 14.42 75.06 53.32
CA TRP A 1058 13.78 76.31 52.85
C TRP A 1058 12.80 76.95 53.84
N SER A 1059 12.78 76.55 55.11
CA SER A 1059 12.04 77.31 56.14
C SER A 1059 12.74 78.62 56.58
N ALA A 1060 13.89 78.96 55.99
CA ALA A 1060 14.68 80.13 56.41
C ALA A 1060 14.52 81.39 55.54
N MET A 1061 13.80 81.38 54.41
CA MET A 1061 13.68 82.59 53.57
C MET A 1061 12.40 82.60 52.70
N SER A 1062 11.26 82.96 53.29
CA SER A 1062 10.14 83.59 52.55
C SER A 1062 9.01 84.02 53.52
N SER A 1063 9.29 84.97 54.43
CA SER A 1063 8.26 85.64 55.24
C SER A 1063 7.80 86.99 54.67
N LYS A 1064 8.13 87.32 53.41
CA LYS A 1064 7.77 88.62 52.79
C LYS A 1064 7.06 88.59 51.43
N PHE A 1065 6.77 87.41 50.86
CA PHE A 1065 6.02 87.30 49.59
C PHE A 1065 4.67 86.56 49.70
N ALA A 1066 4.19 86.27 50.91
CA ALA A 1066 2.96 85.52 51.13
C ALA A 1066 1.64 86.25 50.77
N ASN A 1067 1.68 87.54 50.42
CA ASN A 1067 0.46 88.34 50.21
C ASN A 1067 0.09 88.61 48.74
N VAL A 1068 0.76 88.02 47.75
CA VAL A 1068 0.40 88.20 46.32
C VAL A 1068 0.06 86.89 45.59
N SER A 1069 0.17 85.73 46.23
CA SER A 1069 -0.11 84.42 45.60
C SER A 1069 -1.55 83.91 45.81
N ILE A 1070 -2.51 84.80 46.07
CA ILE A 1070 -3.95 84.44 46.18
C ILE A 1070 -4.55 84.11 44.79
N SER A 1071 -3.91 84.49 43.68
CA SER A 1071 -4.43 84.25 42.32
C SER A 1071 -3.91 82.96 41.64
N THR A 1072 -2.99 82.19 42.21
CA THR A 1072 -2.39 81.01 41.54
C THR A 1072 -2.86 79.66 42.08
N LYS A 1073 -3.56 79.61 43.23
CA LYS A 1073 -4.21 78.40 43.74
C LYS A 1073 -5.43 77.96 42.90
N ALA A 1074 -6.04 78.85 42.13
CA ALA A 1074 -7.22 78.55 41.32
C ALA A 1074 -6.91 77.90 39.95
N MET A 1075 -5.66 77.98 39.47
CA MET A 1075 -5.33 77.63 38.07
C MET A 1075 -4.76 76.20 37.90
N PHE A 1076 -4.38 75.53 39.00
CA PHE A 1076 -3.81 74.18 38.98
C PHE A 1076 -4.54 73.24 39.96
N GLY A 1077 -5.87 73.16 39.86
CA GLY A 1077 -6.77 72.30 40.64
C GLY A 1077 -6.63 70.79 40.39
N ILE A 1078 -5.41 70.26 40.40
CA ILE A 1078 -5.13 68.83 40.33
C ILE A 1078 -5.35 68.17 41.71
N ASP A 1079 -5.19 68.93 42.81
CA ASP A 1079 -5.15 68.40 44.18
C ASP A 1079 -6.39 68.72 45.03
N SER A 1080 -7.47 69.27 44.44
CA SER A 1080 -8.74 69.48 45.13
C SER A 1080 -9.65 68.25 44.99
N PRO A 1081 -10.33 67.81 46.08
CA PRO A 1081 -11.33 66.75 46.01
C PRO A 1081 -12.43 67.10 45.00
N LEU A 1082 -12.86 66.12 44.20
CA LEU A 1082 -14.03 66.25 43.32
C LEU A 1082 -15.31 66.36 44.15
N SER A 1083 -16.31 67.09 43.67
CA SER A 1083 -17.64 67.08 44.29
C SER A 1083 -18.33 65.72 44.09
N ILE A 1084 -19.30 65.40 44.96
CA ILE A 1084 -20.12 64.18 44.83
C ILE A 1084 -20.82 64.12 43.46
N VAL A 1085 -21.31 65.26 42.96
CA VAL A 1085 -21.93 65.38 41.63
C VAL A 1085 -20.94 65.03 40.52
N GLU A 1086 -19.69 65.50 40.61
CA GLU A 1086 -18.64 65.17 39.65
C GLU A 1086 -18.28 63.68 39.70
N ILE A 1087 -18.19 63.07 40.89
CA ILE A 1087 -17.93 61.63 41.06
C ILE A 1087 -19.07 60.80 40.46
N GLU A 1088 -20.32 61.12 40.78
CA GLU A 1088 -21.49 60.45 40.20
C GLU A 1088 -21.52 60.56 38.68
N THR A 1089 -21.15 61.72 38.13
CA THR A 1089 -21.12 61.94 36.68
C THR A 1089 -20.11 61.01 36.00
N VAL A 1090 -18.90 60.86 36.55
CA VAL A 1090 -17.89 59.94 36.00
C VAL A 1090 -18.31 58.48 36.12
N LEU A 1091 -18.94 58.09 37.24
CA LEU A 1091 -19.46 56.72 37.40
C LEU A 1091 -20.62 56.41 36.45
N ARG A 1092 -21.47 57.40 36.15
CA ARG A 1092 -22.51 57.25 35.11
C ARG A 1092 -21.89 57.10 33.72
N TRP A 1093 -20.83 57.84 33.38
CA TRP A 1093 -20.11 57.64 32.10
C TRP A 1093 -19.57 56.22 31.99
N LEU A 1094 -18.98 55.71 33.07
CA LEU A 1094 -18.50 54.32 33.12
C LEU A 1094 -19.65 53.32 32.94
N TYR A 1095 -20.81 53.55 33.55
CA TYR A 1095 -21.98 52.69 33.39
C TYR A 1095 -22.46 52.66 31.92
N LEU A 1096 -22.66 53.83 31.30
CA LEU A 1096 -23.07 53.95 29.90
C LEU A 1096 -22.07 53.28 28.95
N LEU A 1097 -20.78 53.49 29.17
CA LEU A 1097 -19.74 52.84 28.38
C LEU A 1097 -19.71 51.32 28.61
N THR A 1098 -20.01 50.84 29.82
CA THR A 1098 -20.12 49.39 30.06
C THR A 1098 -21.22 48.76 29.21
N GLU A 1099 -22.39 49.41 29.13
CA GLU A 1099 -23.49 48.96 28.26
C GLU A 1099 -23.12 49.06 26.78
N PHE A 1100 -22.48 50.16 26.38
CA PHE A 1100 -21.97 50.38 25.02
C PHE A 1100 -21.00 49.28 24.57
N PHE A 1101 -19.99 48.96 25.40
CA PHE A 1101 -19.02 47.90 25.07
C PHE A 1101 -19.68 46.51 25.09
N HIS A 1102 -20.67 46.27 25.96
CA HIS A 1102 -21.39 44.99 25.99
C HIS A 1102 -22.30 44.80 24.76
N ASN A 1103 -22.92 45.88 24.28
CA ASN A 1103 -23.75 45.93 23.07
C ASN A 1103 -24.76 44.78 22.93
N GLU A 1104 -25.62 44.60 23.94
CA GLU A 1104 -26.62 43.51 23.99
C GLU A 1104 -26.04 42.09 23.81
N GLY A 1105 -24.77 41.89 24.20
CA GLY A 1105 -24.07 40.61 24.07
C GLY A 1105 -23.31 40.43 22.75
N ASN A 1106 -23.33 41.43 21.85
CA ASN A 1106 -22.52 41.42 20.63
C ASN A 1106 -21.05 41.85 20.87
N GLY A 1107 -20.76 42.45 22.03
CA GLY A 1107 -19.42 42.80 22.49
C GLY A 1107 -18.93 41.91 23.65
N PRO A 1108 -17.87 42.32 24.38
CA PRO A 1108 -17.33 41.50 25.45
C PRO A 1108 -18.35 41.15 26.54
N PRO A 1109 -18.22 39.98 27.18
CA PRO A 1109 -19.15 39.57 28.22
C PRO A 1109 -19.02 40.48 29.44
N MET A 1110 -20.15 40.67 30.15
CA MET A 1110 -20.22 41.56 31.30
C MET A 1110 -19.24 41.17 32.42
N GLU A 1111 -18.94 39.88 32.56
CA GLU A 1111 -17.95 39.35 33.52
C GLU A 1111 -16.54 39.88 33.25
N ASP A 1112 -16.14 40.00 31.98
CA ASP A 1112 -14.81 40.50 31.60
C ASP A 1112 -14.74 42.03 31.64
N LEU A 1113 -15.86 42.74 31.43
CA LEU A 1113 -15.94 44.19 31.56
C LEU A 1113 -15.91 44.64 33.04
N LYS A 1114 -16.61 43.91 33.93
CA LYS A 1114 -16.64 44.20 35.37
C LYS A 1114 -15.38 43.71 36.09
N THR A 1115 -14.22 44.18 35.62
CA THR A 1115 -12.90 43.89 36.20
C THR A 1115 -12.82 44.28 37.68
N GLU A 1116 -11.87 43.70 38.42
CA GLU A 1116 -11.62 44.08 39.82
C GLU A 1116 -11.39 45.59 40.00
N LYS A 1117 -10.67 46.21 39.06
CA LYS A 1117 -10.46 47.67 39.05
C LYS A 1117 -11.75 48.44 38.84
N TYR A 1118 -12.60 48.02 37.91
CA TYR A 1118 -13.91 48.63 37.71
C TYR A 1118 -14.77 48.54 38.98
N GLN A 1119 -14.84 47.35 39.58
CA GLN A 1119 -15.59 47.13 40.82
C GLN A 1119 -15.04 47.96 41.97
N SER A 1120 -13.71 48.12 42.06
CA SER A 1120 -13.09 48.94 43.10
C SER A 1120 -13.47 50.42 42.93
N LEU A 1121 -13.55 50.95 41.70
CA LEU A 1121 -13.98 52.33 41.46
C LEU A 1121 -15.42 52.59 41.91
N LEU A 1122 -16.31 51.59 41.79
CA LEU A 1122 -17.70 51.69 42.26
C LEU A 1122 -17.82 51.82 43.79
N LEU A 1123 -16.77 51.47 44.54
CA LEU A 1123 -16.74 51.63 46.00
C LEU A 1123 -16.43 53.06 46.44
N ILE A 1124 -15.90 53.91 45.53
CA ILE A 1124 -15.46 55.26 45.87
C ILE A 1124 -16.55 56.06 46.59
N PRO A 1125 -17.81 56.15 46.11
CA PRO A 1125 -18.85 56.94 46.78
C PRO A 1125 -19.10 56.51 48.23
N ALA A 1126 -19.09 55.21 48.51
CA ALA A 1126 -19.35 54.69 49.86
C ALA A 1126 -18.30 55.14 50.89
N TYR A 1127 -17.03 55.21 50.47
CA TYR A 1127 -15.94 55.72 51.30
C TYR A 1127 -15.81 57.25 51.23
N TYR A 1128 -16.39 57.88 50.20
CA TYR A 1128 -16.32 59.33 50.00
C TYR A 1128 -17.19 60.13 50.98
N ASP A 1129 -18.14 59.51 51.65
CA ASP A 1129 -19.02 60.15 52.64
C ASP A 1129 -18.62 59.84 54.10
N GLN A 1130 -17.72 58.88 54.32
CA GLN A 1130 -17.25 58.50 55.67
C GLN A 1130 -16.33 59.56 56.29
N SER A 1131 -16.29 59.59 57.62
CA SER A 1131 -15.39 60.48 58.37
C SER A 1131 -13.92 60.06 58.25
N GLU A 1132 -12.99 60.98 58.51
CA GLU A 1132 -11.56 60.67 58.39
C GLU A 1132 -11.11 59.60 59.39
N ASP A 1133 -11.68 59.56 60.59
CA ASP A 1133 -11.37 58.57 61.63
C ASP A 1133 -11.82 57.15 61.22
N GLU A 1134 -13.02 57.01 60.65
CA GLU A 1134 -13.54 55.73 60.13
C GLU A 1134 -12.68 55.20 58.99
N LEU A 1135 -12.22 56.07 58.08
CA LEU A 1135 -11.34 55.70 56.98
C LEU A 1135 -9.97 55.23 57.46
N VAL A 1136 -9.43 55.83 58.53
CA VAL A 1136 -8.16 55.41 59.14
C VAL A 1136 -8.31 54.04 59.81
N GLU A 1137 -9.41 53.79 60.53
CA GLU A 1137 -9.68 52.48 61.12
C GLU A 1137 -9.81 51.37 60.06
N GLU A 1138 -10.51 51.66 58.96
CA GLU A 1138 -10.64 50.73 57.83
C GLU A 1138 -9.29 50.43 57.16
N VAL A 1139 -8.39 51.43 57.03
CA VAL A 1139 -7.02 51.22 56.53
C VAL A 1139 -6.23 50.29 57.44
N GLU A 1140 -6.33 50.45 58.75
CA GLU A 1140 -5.67 49.56 59.72
C GLU A 1140 -6.26 48.15 59.69
N PHE A 1141 -7.57 48.00 59.47
CA PHE A 1141 -8.21 46.70 59.29
C PHE A 1141 -7.76 45.97 58.01
N LEU A 1142 -7.62 46.70 56.91
CA LEU A 1142 -7.17 46.16 55.62
C LEU A 1142 -5.64 45.93 55.57
N SER A 1143 -4.89 46.51 56.52
CA SER A 1143 -3.44 46.48 56.58
C SER A 1143 -2.78 45.09 56.51
N PRO A 1144 -3.33 44.01 57.10
CA PRO A 1144 -2.72 42.68 57.04
C PRO A 1144 -2.75 42.08 55.64
N GLY A 1145 -3.72 42.47 54.79
CA GLY A 1145 -3.84 41.99 53.41
C GLY A 1145 -2.60 42.32 52.58
N TYR A 1146 -2.04 43.53 52.73
CA TYR A 1146 -0.81 43.92 52.05
C TYR A 1146 0.41 43.08 52.49
N VAL A 1147 0.51 42.75 53.78
CA VAL A 1147 1.58 41.91 54.31
C VAL A 1147 1.44 40.47 53.81
N GLN A 1148 0.23 39.91 53.82
CA GLN A 1148 -0.04 38.56 53.33
C GLN A 1148 0.24 38.46 51.82
N MET A 1149 -0.18 39.45 51.04
CA MET A 1149 0.14 39.53 49.61
C MET A 1149 1.66 39.55 49.36
N LEU A 1150 2.42 40.40 50.06
CA LEU A 1150 3.89 40.44 49.93
C LEU A 1150 4.59 39.16 50.41
N THR A 1151 4.09 38.56 51.49
CA THR A 1151 4.64 37.32 52.04
C THR A 1151 4.39 36.15 51.10
N ASN A 1152 3.18 36.06 50.53
CA ASN A 1152 2.82 35.09 49.49
C ASN A 1152 3.69 35.25 48.24
N ARG A 1153 4.06 36.49 47.88
CA ARG A 1153 4.98 36.77 46.77
C ARG A 1153 6.45 36.39 47.08
N ASN A 1154 6.87 36.40 48.36
CA ASN A 1154 8.25 36.11 48.79
C ASN A 1154 8.52 34.71 49.35
N GLN A 1155 7.51 33.93 49.75
CA GLN A 1155 7.64 32.50 50.12
C GLN A 1155 7.83 31.58 48.89
N SER A 1156 8.19 32.15 47.75
CA SER A 1156 8.34 31.50 46.45
C SER A 1156 9.60 30.62 46.38
N SER A 1157 9.59 29.47 47.06
CA SER A 1157 10.57 28.38 46.89
C SER A 1157 9.89 27.17 46.27
N TYR A 1158 10.52 26.60 45.25
CA TYR A 1158 10.03 25.47 44.45
C TYR A 1158 10.61 24.18 45.07
N GLU A 1159 9.86 23.51 45.94
CA GLU A 1159 10.17 22.15 46.40
C GLU A 1159 8.88 21.31 46.38
N GLY A 1160 8.66 20.54 45.32
CA GLY A 1160 7.61 19.52 45.27
C GLY A 1160 7.14 19.13 43.86
N PRO A 1161 6.62 17.89 43.68
CA PRO A 1161 5.99 17.46 42.44
C PRO A 1161 4.71 18.28 42.16
N ILE A 1162 4.32 18.30 40.88
CA ILE A 1162 3.37 19.15 40.15
C ILE A 1162 1.99 19.46 40.83
N GLY A 1163 1.65 18.88 41.98
CA GLY A 1163 0.35 19.02 42.64
C GLY A 1163 0.19 20.15 43.68
N THR A 1164 1.26 20.77 44.17
CA THR A 1164 1.16 21.76 45.28
C THR A 1164 2.00 23.02 45.00
N VAL A 1165 1.56 23.85 44.05
CA VAL A 1165 2.23 25.12 43.73
C VAL A 1165 1.46 26.30 44.34
N LYS A 1166 2.15 27.16 45.11
CA LYS A 1166 1.59 28.39 45.69
C LYS A 1166 1.43 29.50 44.64
N ARG A 1167 0.42 30.35 44.88
CA ARG A 1167 -0.42 31.08 43.91
C ARG A 1167 0.29 32.17 43.08
N GLY A 1168 1.31 32.85 43.59
CA GLY A 1168 2.01 33.93 42.86
C GLY A 1168 2.84 33.47 41.64
N VAL A 1169 3.17 32.18 41.56
CA VAL A 1169 3.95 31.58 40.48
C VAL A 1169 3.11 31.35 39.21
N THR A 1170 1.79 31.19 39.37
CA THR A 1170 0.86 30.77 38.30
C THR A 1170 0.74 31.78 37.15
N LEU A 1171 0.66 33.09 37.46
CA LEU A 1171 0.55 34.13 36.43
C LEU A 1171 1.81 34.23 35.57
N SER A 1172 2.99 34.23 36.21
CA SER A 1172 4.27 34.27 35.52
C SER A 1172 4.57 33.00 34.73
N ARG A 1173 4.10 31.83 35.21
CA ARG A 1173 4.24 30.55 34.51
C ARG A 1173 3.57 30.58 33.15
N SER A 1174 2.41 31.24 33.03
CA SER A 1174 1.64 31.30 31.77
C SER A 1174 2.41 31.96 30.62
N LYS A 1175 3.42 32.78 30.93
CA LYS A 1175 4.27 33.45 29.94
C LYS A 1175 5.55 32.68 29.60
N THR A 1176 5.81 31.52 30.22
CA THR A 1176 7.02 30.73 29.94
C THR A 1176 6.94 30.01 28.59
N MET A 1177 8.10 29.71 28.01
CA MET A 1177 8.24 28.95 26.75
C MET A 1177 7.66 27.55 26.90
N TYR A 1178 7.88 26.92 28.05
CA TYR A 1178 7.29 25.61 28.35
C TYR A 1178 5.76 25.67 28.44
N ALA A 1179 5.20 26.70 29.07
CA ALA A 1179 3.74 26.90 29.09
C ALA A 1179 3.17 27.16 27.70
N SER A 1180 3.97 27.76 26.81
CA SER A 1180 3.59 28.07 25.43
C SER A 1180 3.80 26.92 24.45
N ALA A 1181 4.53 25.87 24.87
CA ALA A 1181 5.05 24.83 23.98
C ALA A 1181 3.99 23.95 23.32
N THR A 1182 2.88 23.66 24.02
CA THR A 1182 1.80 22.82 23.51
C THR A 1182 0.44 23.39 23.88
N ALA A 1183 -0.58 23.13 23.06
CA ALA A 1183 -1.97 23.48 23.36
C ALA A 1183 -2.42 23.05 24.78
N LYS A 1184 -2.01 21.87 25.23
CA LYS A 1184 -2.29 21.35 26.58
C LYS A 1184 -1.67 22.23 27.67
N ASN A 1185 -0.40 22.61 27.51
CA ASN A 1185 0.28 23.48 28.46
C ASN A 1185 -0.35 24.88 28.48
N ARG A 1186 -0.76 25.40 27.32
CA ARG A 1186 -1.46 26.69 27.19
C ARG A 1186 -2.81 26.69 27.90
N ALA A 1187 -3.63 25.65 27.72
CA ALA A 1187 -4.91 25.52 28.41
C ALA A 1187 -4.76 25.44 29.94
N LEU A 1188 -3.73 24.73 30.41
CA LEU A 1188 -3.39 24.67 31.84
C LEU A 1188 -2.97 26.04 32.37
N ALA A 1189 -2.10 26.74 31.64
CA ALA A 1189 -1.65 28.08 31.97
C ALA A 1189 -2.80 29.11 32.01
N GLU A 1190 -3.77 29.02 31.10
CA GLU A 1190 -4.92 29.93 31.09
C GLU A 1190 -5.85 29.68 32.29
N LYS A 1191 -6.08 28.41 32.64
CA LYS A 1191 -6.84 28.04 33.85
C LYS A 1191 -6.16 28.56 35.12
N GLU A 1192 -4.85 28.40 35.20
CA GLU A 1192 -4.02 28.94 36.28
C GLU A 1192 -4.10 30.48 36.34
N LYS A 1193 -4.05 31.18 35.19
CA LYS A 1193 -4.20 32.64 35.08
C LYS A 1193 -5.57 33.14 35.56
N LYS A 1194 -6.67 32.44 35.21
CA LYS A 1194 -8.03 32.80 35.68
C LYS A 1194 -8.16 32.65 37.19
N PHE A 1195 -7.59 31.59 37.77
CA PHE A 1195 -7.58 31.39 39.22
C PHE A 1195 -6.73 32.42 39.98
N ALA A 1196 -5.62 32.88 39.38
CA ALA A 1196 -4.77 33.92 39.96
C ALA A 1196 -5.44 35.31 40.02
N LYS A 1197 -6.39 35.59 39.13
CA LYS A 1197 -7.11 36.87 39.05
C LYS A 1197 -8.23 37.05 40.09
N THR A 1198 -8.57 36.03 40.88
CA THR A 1198 -9.67 36.09 41.86
C THR A 1198 -9.15 36.13 43.30
N ASP A 1199 -8.01 36.79 43.55
CA ASP A 1199 -7.31 36.74 44.84
C ASP A 1199 -7.97 37.68 45.88
N PRO A 1200 -8.46 37.15 47.03
CA PRO A 1200 -9.02 37.98 48.09
C PRO A 1200 -8.02 39.01 48.63
N ASP A 1201 -6.73 38.64 48.72
CA ASP A 1201 -5.69 39.51 49.27
C ASP A 1201 -5.45 40.73 48.37
N SER A 1202 -5.49 40.54 47.04
CA SER A 1202 -5.36 41.63 46.07
C SER A 1202 -6.51 42.62 46.16
N ASN A 1203 -7.73 42.12 46.36
CA ASN A 1203 -8.92 42.96 46.54
C ASN A 1203 -8.85 43.80 47.83
N MET A 1204 -8.30 43.26 48.93
CA MET A 1204 -8.07 44.04 50.16
C MET A 1204 -7.05 45.17 49.93
N VAL A 1205 -5.99 44.90 49.17
CA VAL A 1205 -4.96 45.91 48.83
C VAL A 1205 -5.52 47.01 47.92
N LEU A 1206 -6.34 46.65 46.92
CA LEU A 1206 -7.01 47.63 46.05
C LEU A 1206 -7.97 48.54 46.83
N LYS A 1207 -8.71 47.98 47.79
CA LYS A 1207 -9.57 48.77 48.70
C LYS A 1207 -8.76 49.72 49.57
N GLU A 1208 -7.68 49.23 50.19
CA GLU A 1208 -6.79 50.07 50.99
C GLU A 1208 -6.17 51.20 50.14
N ASP A 1209 -5.81 50.92 48.88
CA ASP A 1209 -5.29 51.92 47.93
C ASP A 1209 -6.29 53.05 47.67
N ILE A 1210 -7.57 52.72 47.42
CA ILE A 1210 -8.63 53.70 47.21
C ILE A 1210 -8.83 54.58 48.44
N ILE A 1211 -8.91 53.99 49.63
CA ILE A 1211 -9.10 54.76 50.87
C ILE A 1211 -7.92 55.71 51.11
N LEU A 1212 -6.68 55.25 50.91
CA LEU A 1212 -5.49 56.10 51.00
C LEU A 1212 -5.51 57.24 49.98
N ARG A 1213 -6.04 57.01 48.77
CA ARG A 1213 -6.17 58.05 47.74
C ARG A 1213 -7.26 59.08 48.10
N ILE A 1214 -8.35 58.66 48.74
CA ILE A 1214 -9.39 59.55 49.29
C ILE A 1214 -8.82 60.41 50.43
N LEU A 1215 -8.14 59.80 51.40
CA LEU A 1215 -7.48 60.51 52.51
C LEU A 1215 -6.46 61.53 51.98
N PHE A 1216 -5.68 61.15 50.96
CA PHE A 1216 -4.74 62.06 50.31
C PHE A 1216 -5.44 63.25 49.64
N ALA A 1217 -6.55 63.01 48.92
CA ALA A 1217 -7.34 64.07 48.29
C ALA A 1217 -7.98 65.03 49.30
N ARG A 1218 -8.34 64.54 50.50
CA ARG A 1218 -8.89 65.36 51.59
C ARG A 1218 -7.83 66.12 52.40
N GLY A 1219 -6.54 65.88 52.15
CA GLY A 1219 -5.44 66.62 52.78
C GLY A 1219 -4.73 65.90 53.92
N GLN A 1220 -5.09 64.65 54.23
CA GLN A 1220 -4.41 63.78 55.23
C GLN A 1220 -3.09 63.20 54.69
N LYS A 1221 -2.21 64.09 54.20
CA LYS A 1221 -0.98 63.71 53.48
C LYS A 1221 0.03 63.00 54.38
N ASP A 1222 0.13 63.39 55.65
CA ASP A 1222 1.11 62.85 56.60
C ASP A 1222 0.81 61.38 56.95
N PHE A 1223 -0.46 61.05 57.24
CA PHE A 1223 -0.88 59.68 57.50
C PHE A 1223 -0.59 58.77 56.30
N VAL A 1224 -1.02 59.19 55.11
CA VAL A 1224 -0.82 58.44 53.86
C VAL A 1224 0.68 58.23 53.61
N ARG A 1225 1.51 59.25 53.83
CA ARG A 1225 2.97 59.14 53.69
C ARG A 1225 3.58 58.15 54.68
N VAL A 1226 3.19 58.20 55.96
CA VAL A 1226 3.67 57.25 56.97
C VAL A 1226 3.31 55.83 56.56
N ARG A 1227 2.06 55.60 56.16
CA ARG A 1227 1.57 54.30 55.69
C ARG A 1227 2.33 53.80 54.45
N LEU A 1228 2.56 54.66 53.46
CA LEU A 1228 3.34 54.30 52.27
C LEU A 1228 4.80 53.98 52.59
N ASN A 1229 5.40 54.69 53.55
CA ASN A 1229 6.75 54.39 54.03
C ASN A 1229 6.82 53.07 54.79
N GLN A 1230 5.79 52.72 55.58
CA GLN A 1230 5.68 51.40 56.20
C GLN A 1230 5.59 50.30 55.14
N ARG A 1231 4.72 50.46 54.14
CA ARG A 1231 4.60 49.54 53.00
C ARG A 1231 5.92 49.38 52.24
N ALA A 1232 6.66 50.47 52.02
CA ALA A 1232 7.95 50.44 51.34
C ALA A 1232 9.05 49.76 52.18
N LYS A 1233 9.11 50.02 53.49
CA LYS A 1233 10.04 49.35 54.41
C LYS A 1233 9.77 47.86 54.50
N LEU A 1234 8.48 47.48 54.59
CA LEU A 1234 8.06 46.07 54.58
C LEU A 1234 8.50 45.41 53.28
N ALA A 1235 8.15 45.99 52.12
CA ALA A 1235 8.56 45.46 50.82
C ALA A 1235 10.10 45.32 50.69
N TYR A 1236 10.87 46.31 51.16
CA TYR A 1236 12.33 46.28 51.14
C TYR A 1236 12.92 45.20 52.05
N SER A 1237 12.40 45.06 53.27
CA SER A 1237 12.83 44.02 54.23
C SER A 1237 12.64 42.62 53.64
N LEU A 1238 11.45 42.39 53.08
CA LEU A 1238 11.00 41.12 52.50
C LEU A 1238 11.75 40.81 51.19
N ALA A 1239 12.06 41.83 50.37
CA ALA A 1239 12.92 41.70 49.19
C ALA A 1239 14.38 41.39 49.57
N THR A 1240 14.90 42.01 50.63
CA THR A 1240 16.26 41.74 51.14
C THR A 1240 16.36 40.32 51.69
N GLU A 1241 15.33 39.85 52.40
CA GLU A 1241 15.23 38.45 52.86
C GLU A 1241 15.25 37.47 51.68
N ARG A 1242 14.49 37.76 50.62
CA ARG A 1242 14.49 36.97 49.38
C ARG A 1242 15.88 36.95 48.73
N MET A 1243 16.56 38.09 48.61
CA MET A 1243 17.91 38.17 48.04
C MET A 1243 18.92 37.37 48.87
N ALA A 1244 18.86 37.48 50.20
CA ALA A 1244 19.71 36.72 51.12
C ALA A 1244 19.46 35.21 51.01
N ARG A 1245 18.19 34.79 50.91
CA ARG A 1245 17.79 33.39 50.71
C ARG A 1245 18.30 32.84 49.37
N ILE A 1246 18.10 33.57 48.28
CA ILE A 1246 18.60 33.20 46.95
C ILE A 1246 20.14 33.11 46.96
N ALA A 1247 20.84 34.02 47.65
CA ALA A 1247 22.29 33.96 47.80
C ALA A 1247 22.74 32.74 48.63
N ALA A 1248 21.96 32.32 49.63
CA ALA A 1248 22.21 31.12 50.43
C ALA A 1248 21.95 29.83 49.63
N GLU A 1249 20.84 29.73 48.89
CA GLU A 1249 20.53 28.63 47.96
C GLU A 1249 21.66 28.48 46.91
N ARG A 1250 22.17 29.60 46.37
CA ARG A 1250 23.31 29.62 45.42
C ARG A 1250 24.62 29.15 46.02
N ARG A 1251 24.83 29.29 47.34
CA ARG A 1251 26.00 28.75 48.04
C ARG A 1251 25.86 27.26 48.34
N ALA A 1252 24.65 26.74 48.47
CA ALA A 1252 24.39 25.31 48.67
C ALA A 1252 24.45 24.51 47.36
N TYR A 1253 24.24 25.16 46.21
CA TYR A 1253 24.35 24.55 44.87
C TYR A 1253 25.76 24.60 44.25
N LYS A 1254 26.70 25.33 44.88
CA LYS A 1254 28.13 25.24 44.59
C LYS A 1254 28.77 24.20 45.50
#